data_AF-A0A6L8KEJ7-F1
#
_entry.id   AF-A0A6L8KEJ7-F1
#
_cell.length_a   1.000
_cell.length_b   1.000
_cell.length_c   1.000
_cell.angle_alpha   90.00
_cell.angle_beta   90.00
_cell.angle_gamma   90.00
#
_symmetry.space_group_name_H-M   'P 1'
#
loop_
_entity.id
_entity.type
_entity.pdbx_description
1 polymer ?
#
loop_
_entity_poly.entity_id
_entity_poly.type
_entity_poly.pdbx_seq_one_letter_code
_entity_poly.pdbx_strand_id
1 'polypeptide(L)'
;MKRFALRLTRDKADTLLLLVAALMVLAPHAAHLPLWISALTGVTLLWRAALTWLGKRLPPVWLLVPIALAAMASVYLTYRTLLGRDAGVAMLVLLLAFKLLEIHAKRDLFVLVFLSFFVLLTSFLYSQTIPSALWVALTLVVLLTAQQSFQYTGAVPPLRRRLRSAAMLCLLAAPLAALLFIGFPRIQGPLWGLPGDALGGKTGLSDSMAPGTLSSLAQSDEPAFRVRFFGAVPAQQQLYWRSIVLGDYDGRTWTRVPRKRGLQRLEIAIQARGQPLRYETTLEASNTRWLALLELAAPGVQLPGQRLRDTDEMEWHTVDPVTQRLRFHASAYLDFALQAGEQPQHMARWLELPAGVNPRTLALAQQLRAAQPNAGAQQLSNAVLARFRTQGYSYTLEPPLLGRDAVDDFLFGSKAGFCEHYAGAYVVLMRAMGVAARVVTGYQGGELNPVDGYLTVRQSDAHAWAEIWTPQAGWQRVDPTAAVAPERVQRNLARALPPPSGFGLAPLLELQNDPGSWLAQLRYNYAALNNSWNQWVLDYNPDKQRSFLEELGATFGNARSALAALLVAALVALWRWRQQQRPTDALDGLYAAFCRQQARRGVARLPAEGPHSYAARLRAAPGSAAQHAARDQFLHLYGGLKYGAGGTESRSASLATLKNLLPLCR
;
A
#
# COMPACT_ATOMS: atom_id res chain seq x y z
N MET A 1 -26.90 28.79 14.50
CA MET A 1 -26.36 27.52 15.06
C MET A 1 -25.38 27.76 16.24
N LYS A 2 -25.78 28.50 17.30
CA LYS A 2 -24.87 28.85 18.43
C LYS A 2 -25.48 28.57 19.84
N ARG A 3 -26.50 27.71 19.95
CA ARG A 3 -27.14 27.38 21.26
C ARG A 3 -27.42 25.88 21.49
N PHE A 4 -26.66 24.98 20.86
CA PHE A 4 -26.80 23.51 21.02
C PHE A 4 -25.52 22.81 21.50
N ALA A 5 -24.59 23.53 22.12
CA ALA A 5 -23.48 22.92 22.83
C ALA A 5 -23.95 22.52 24.24
N LEU A 6 -24.63 21.37 24.32
CA LEU A 6 -24.85 20.64 25.57
C LEU A 6 -23.55 20.66 26.40
N ARG A 7 -23.61 21.16 27.63
CA ARG A 7 -22.56 20.96 28.63
C ARG A 7 -22.55 19.48 29.02
N LEU A 8 -22.04 18.63 28.13
CA LEU A 8 -21.72 17.24 28.42
C LEU A 8 -20.81 17.23 29.66
N THR A 9 -21.12 16.36 30.62
CA THR A 9 -20.22 16.14 31.75
C THR A 9 -18.87 15.68 31.22
N ARG A 10 -17.80 16.05 31.92
CA ARG A 10 -16.42 15.74 31.53
C ARG A 10 -16.25 14.27 31.13
N ASP A 11 -16.76 13.36 31.96
CA ASP A 11 -16.64 11.91 31.73
C ASP A 11 -17.35 11.46 30.45
N LYS A 12 -18.51 12.06 30.12
CA LYS A 12 -19.22 11.79 28.87
C LYS A 12 -18.41 12.28 27.67
N ALA A 13 -17.85 13.49 27.74
CA ALA A 13 -17.04 14.05 26.66
C ALA A 13 -15.75 13.24 26.40
N ASP A 14 -15.06 12.83 27.47
CA ASP A 14 -13.82 12.05 27.35
C ASP A 14 -14.11 10.61 26.88
N THR A 15 -15.24 10.02 27.30
CA THR A 15 -15.69 8.70 26.80
C THR A 15 -16.11 8.75 25.33
N LEU A 16 -16.80 9.81 24.90
CA LEU A 16 -17.14 10.00 23.48
C LEU A 16 -15.88 10.18 22.62
N LEU A 17 -14.88 10.92 23.11
CA LEU A 17 -13.58 11.04 22.43
C LEU A 17 -12.88 9.68 22.29
N LEU A 18 -12.95 8.83 23.33
CA LEU A 18 -12.44 7.46 23.26
C LEU A 18 -13.20 6.61 22.24
N LEU A 19 -14.52 6.75 22.16
CA LEU A 19 -15.33 6.03 21.16
C LEU A 19 -15.01 6.47 19.74
N VAL A 20 -14.75 7.76 19.52
CA VAL A 20 -14.26 8.26 18.21
C VAL A 20 -12.90 7.65 17.90
N ALA A 21 -11.97 7.62 18.86
CA ALA A 21 -10.67 6.99 18.67
C ALA A 21 -10.80 5.49 18.33
N ALA A 22 -11.63 4.75 19.08
CA ALA A 22 -11.88 3.34 18.83
C ALA A 22 -12.54 3.10 17.46
N LEU A 23 -13.52 3.92 17.07
CA LEU A 23 -14.13 3.85 15.75
C LEU A 23 -13.08 4.06 14.65
N MET A 24 -12.18 5.04 14.80
CA MET A 24 -11.10 5.26 13.84
C MET A 24 -10.11 4.09 13.76
N VAL A 25 -9.81 3.43 14.89
CA VAL A 25 -8.99 2.22 14.93
C VAL A 25 -9.68 1.05 14.21
N LEU A 26 -10.99 0.92 14.37
CA LEU A 26 -11.80 -0.20 13.87
C LEU A 26 -12.24 -0.04 12.41
N ALA A 27 -12.44 1.19 11.94
CA ALA A 27 -12.91 1.52 10.59
C ALA A 27 -12.15 0.81 9.44
N PRO A 28 -10.80 0.81 9.38
CA PRO A 28 -10.10 0.15 8.26
C PRO A 28 -10.31 -1.37 8.22
N HIS A 29 -10.58 -2.00 9.36
CA HIS A 29 -10.80 -3.44 9.44
C HIS A 29 -12.16 -3.87 8.88
N ALA A 30 -13.14 -2.97 8.84
CA ALA A 30 -14.48 -3.29 8.36
C ALA A 30 -14.51 -3.70 6.88
N ALA A 31 -13.52 -3.26 6.09
CA ALA A 31 -13.38 -3.61 4.67
C ALA A 31 -12.80 -5.01 4.42
N HIS A 32 -12.16 -5.62 5.44
CA HIS A 32 -11.46 -6.89 5.31
C HIS A 32 -12.09 -8.01 6.15
N LEU A 33 -12.85 -7.65 7.18
CA LEU A 33 -13.53 -8.61 8.05
C LEU A 33 -14.92 -8.98 7.52
N PRO A 34 -15.41 -10.20 7.79
CA PRO A 34 -16.77 -10.62 7.52
C PRO A 34 -17.79 -9.60 8.04
N LEU A 35 -18.84 -9.38 7.24
CA LEU A 35 -19.87 -8.38 7.53
C LEU A 35 -20.48 -8.51 8.93
N TRP A 36 -20.61 -9.75 9.44
CA TRP A 36 -21.17 -10.00 10.77
C TRP A 36 -20.29 -9.44 11.90
N ILE A 37 -18.95 -9.48 11.75
CA ILE A 37 -17.99 -8.93 12.73
C ILE A 37 -18.08 -7.41 12.73
N SER A 38 -18.09 -6.81 11.54
CA SER A 38 -18.23 -5.37 11.35
C SER A 38 -19.56 -4.86 11.90
N ALA A 39 -20.66 -5.59 11.67
CA ALA A 39 -21.98 -5.28 12.21
C ALA A 39 -22.01 -5.36 13.73
N LEU A 40 -21.49 -6.45 14.32
CA LEU A 40 -21.43 -6.61 15.78
C LEU A 40 -20.59 -5.53 16.46
N THR A 41 -19.45 -5.17 15.85
CA THR A 41 -18.60 -4.07 16.29
C THR A 41 -19.31 -2.72 16.20
N GLY A 42 -20.04 -2.47 15.11
CA GLY A 42 -20.87 -1.27 14.97
C GLY A 42 -21.97 -1.18 16.03
N VAL A 43 -22.68 -2.28 16.26
CA VAL A 43 -23.75 -2.37 17.28
C VAL A 43 -23.20 -2.11 18.68
N THR A 44 -22.06 -2.70 19.05
CA THR A 44 -21.45 -2.50 20.37
C THR A 44 -20.98 -1.05 20.58
N LEU A 45 -20.38 -0.42 19.56
CA LEU A 45 -20.00 1.00 19.60
C LEU A 45 -21.22 1.91 19.76
N LEU A 46 -22.29 1.67 18.99
CA LEU A 46 -23.54 2.43 19.07
C LEU A 46 -24.21 2.23 20.44
N TRP A 47 -24.22 1.00 20.96
CA TRP A 47 -24.74 0.70 22.29
C TRP A 47 -23.96 1.45 23.36
N ARG A 48 -22.62 1.42 23.31
CA ARG A 48 -21.78 2.16 24.27
C ARG A 48 -21.98 3.67 24.17
N ALA A 49 -22.10 4.21 22.96
CA ALA A 49 -22.41 5.62 22.74
C ALA A 49 -23.78 6.00 23.33
N ALA A 50 -24.81 5.19 23.10
CA ALA A 50 -26.15 5.39 23.63
C ALA A 50 -26.17 5.35 25.17
N LEU A 51 -25.50 4.37 25.80
CA LEU A 51 -25.38 4.28 27.26
C LEU A 51 -24.71 5.54 27.84
N THR A 52 -23.66 6.02 27.17
CA THR A 52 -22.91 7.22 27.59
C THR A 52 -23.76 8.48 27.47
N TRP A 53 -24.48 8.63 26.35
CA TRP A 53 -25.37 9.76 26.10
C TRP A 53 -26.51 9.80 27.13
N LEU A 54 -27.21 8.67 27.28
CA LEU A 54 -28.35 8.49 28.18
C LEU A 54 -27.95 8.44 29.67
N GLY A 55 -26.67 8.26 29.99
CA GLY A 55 -26.17 8.14 31.36
C GLY A 55 -26.61 6.85 32.07
N LYS A 56 -26.86 5.77 31.31
CA LYS A 56 -27.26 4.46 31.86
C LYS A 56 -26.04 3.66 32.31
N ARG A 57 -26.26 2.72 33.25
CA ARG A 57 -25.21 1.79 33.72
C ARG A 57 -24.77 0.86 32.59
N LEU A 58 -23.50 0.44 32.65
CA LEU A 58 -22.95 -0.58 31.75
C LEU A 58 -23.64 -1.94 31.96
N PRO A 59 -23.74 -2.77 30.91
CA PRO A 59 -24.27 -4.11 31.03
C PRO A 59 -23.37 -4.95 31.96
N PRO A 60 -23.94 -5.89 32.73
CA PRO A 60 -23.17 -6.71 33.64
C PRO A 60 -22.33 -7.74 32.90
N VAL A 61 -21.19 -8.11 33.48
CA VAL A 61 -20.21 -9.03 32.87
C VAL A 61 -20.81 -10.40 32.55
N TRP A 62 -21.74 -10.91 33.37
CA TRP A 62 -22.40 -12.20 33.12
C TRP A 62 -23.22 -12.24 31.82
N LEU A 63 -23.66 -11.07 31.32
CA LEU A 63 -24.32 -10.97 30.01
C LEU A 63 -23.28 -10.90 28.88
N LEU A 64 -22.17 -10.20 29.10
CA LEU A 64 -21.12 -10.00 28.10
C LEU A 64 -20.31 -11.27 27.84
N VAL A 65 -20.05 -12.10 28.86
CA VAL A 65 -19.23 -13.31 28.73
C VAL A 65 -19.83 -14.33 27.74
N PRO A 66 -21.11 -14.73 27.82
CA PRO A 66 -21.71 -15.63 26.84
C PRO A 66 -21.69 -15.07 25.42
N ILE A 67 -21.93 -13.76 25.26
CA ILE A 67 -21.88 -13.09 23.94
C ILE A 67 -20.46 -13.14 23.37
N ALA A 68 -19.45 -12.87 24.21
CA ALA A 68 -18.05 -12.93 23.80
C ALA A 68 -17.63 -14.36 23.42
N LEU A 69 -18.05 -15.38 24.19
CA LEU A 69 -17.79 -16.79 23.88
C LEU A 69 -18.45 -17.22 22.57
N ALA A 70 -19.71 -16.83 22.35
CA ALA A 70 -20.43 -17.12 21.11
C ALA A 70 -19.78 -16.43 19.90
N ALA A 71 -19.33 -15.17 20.05
CA ALA A 71 -18.60 -14.46 19.02
C ALA A 71 -17.26 -15.16 18.71
N MET A 72 -16.53 -15.59 19.73
CA MET A 72 -15.26 -16.32 19.56
C MET A 72 -15.45 -17.68 18.88
N ALA A 73 -16.49 -18.43 19.24
CA ALA A 73 -16.88 -19.65 18.56
C ALA A 73 -17.25 -19.38 17.09
N SER A 74 -17.94 -18.27 16.81
CA SER A 74 -18.30 -17.87 15.44
C SER A 74 -17.09 -17.50 14.59
N VAL A 75 -16.04 -16.90 15.17
CA VAL A 75 -14.74 -16.70 14.50
C VAL A 75 -14.15 -18.05 14.11
N TYR A 76 -14.09 -19.01 15.03
CA TYR A 76 -13.58 -20.35 14.73
C TYR A 76 -14.38 -21.06 13.63
N LEU A 77 -15.71 -20.95 13.64
CA LEU A 77 -16.56 -21.53 12.60
C LEU A 77 -16.33 -20.87 11.22
N THR A 78 -16.07 -19.57 11.20
CA THR A 78 -15.85 -18.79 9.97
C THR A 78 -14.49 -19.10 9.33
N TYR A 79 -13.42 -19.02 10.12
CA TYR A 79 -12.05 -19.15 9.61
C TYR A 79 -11.49 -20.57 9.70
N ARG A 80 -12.16 -21.48 10.43
CA ARG A 80 -11.70 -22.85 10.73
C ARG A 80 -10.35 -22.92 11.47
N THR A 81 -9.87 -21.79 11.96
CA THR A 81 -8.65 -21.65 12.75
C THR A 81 -8.80 -20.48 13.74
N LEU A 82 -8.07 -20.53 14.85
CA LEU A 82 -7.89 -19.40 15.77
C LEU A 82 -6.53 -18.73 15.57
N LEU A 83 -5.65 -19.35 14.78
CA LEU A 83 -4.30 -18.88 14.49
C LEU A 83 -4.24 -18.45 13.02
N GLY A 84 -3.69 -17.27 12.76
CA GLY A 84 -3.60 -16.69 11.43
C GLY A 84 -3.88 -15.19 11.46
N ARG A 85 -3.54 -14.49 10.38
CA ARG A 85 -3.73 -13.03 10.29
C ARG A 85 -5.20 -12.66 10.48
N ASP A 86 -6.09 -13.23 9.68
CA ASP A 86 -7.47 -12.78 9.59
C ASP A 86 -8.27 -13.16 10.85
N ALA A 87 -8.12 -14.41 11.31
CA ALA A 87 -8.72 -14.88 12.56
C ALA A 87 -8.17 -14.09 13.78
N GLY A 88 -6.86 -13.87 13.86
CA GLY A 88 -6.23 -13.10 14.94
C GLY A 88 -6.76 -11.67 15.03
N VAL A 89 -6.83 -10.97 13.90
CA VAL A 89 -7.35 -9.59 13.84
C VAL A 89 -8.84 -9.55 14.20
N ALA A 90 -9.64 -10.47 13.68
CA ALA A 90 -11.06 -10.58 14.00
C ALA A 90 -11.30 -10.67 15.52
N MET A 91 -10.53 -11.52 16.21
CA MET A 91 -10.63 -11.66 17.67
C MET A 91 -10.25 -10.37 18.39
N LEU A 92 -9.15 -9.71 17.99
CA LEU A 92 -8.69 -8.46 18.62
C LEU A 92 -9.70 -7.32 18.44
N VAL A 93 -10.31 -7.23 17.25
CA VAL A 93 -11.39 -6.28 16.96
C VAL A 93 -12.59 -6.52 17.87
N LEU A 94 -13.06 -7.76 17.99
CA LEU A 94 -14.17 -8.12 18.87
C LEU A 94 -13.83 -7.89 20.35
N LEU A 95 -12.61 -8.23 20.78
CA LEU A 95 -12.13 -7.97 22.13
C LEU A 95 -12.12 -6.47 22.43
N LEU A 96 -11.66 -5.63 21.50
CA LEU A 96 -11.68 -4.17 21.67
C LEU A 96 -13.11 -3.65 21.76
N ALA A 97 -14.00 -4.14 20.90
CA ALA A 97 -15.41 -3.77 20.85
C ALA A 97 -16.15 -4.13 22.15
N PHE A 98 -15.95 -5.34 22.67
CA PHE A 98 -16.57 -5.76 23.94
C PHE A 98 -15.92 -5.08 25.15
N LYS A 99 -14.60 -4.85 25.13
CA LYS A 99 -13.92 -4.18 26.25
C LYS A 99 -14.43 -2.77 26.47
N LEU A 100 -14.91 -2.09 25.42
CA LEU A 100 -15.57 -0.79 25.53
C LEU A 100 -16.83 -0.80 26.42
N LEU A 101 -17.53 -1.94 26.52
CA LEU A 101 -18.72 -2.12 27.36
C LEU A 101 -18.38 -2.54 28.81
N GLU A 102 -17.11 -2.78 29.12
CA GLU A 102 -16.62 -3.32 30.39
C GLU A 102 -15.60 -2.38 31.09
N ILE A 103 -15.73 -1.06 30.87
CA ILE A 103 -14.81 -0.07 31.46
C ILE A 103 -15.35 0.38 32.82
N HIS A 104 -14.77 -0.13 33.90
CA HIS A 104 -15.15 0.24 35.28
C HIS A 104 -14.06 1.02 36.01
N ALA A 105 -12.78 0.75 35.72
CA ALA A 105 -11.64 1.37 36.38
C ALA A 105 -10.76 2.15 35.40
N LYS A 106 -9.96 3.10 35.93
CA LYS A 106 -8.92 3.79 35.15
C LYS A 106 -7.88 2.84 34.55
N ARG A 107 -7.67 1.67 35.16
CA ARG A 107 -6.80 0.61 34.61
C ARG A 107 -7.34 0.07 33.28
N ASP A 108 -8.65 -0.11 33.17
CA ASP A 108 -9.30 -0.70 31.99
C ASP A 108 -9.14 0.20 30.77
N LEU A 109 -9.09 1.52 31.00
CA LEU A 109 -8.76 2.49 29.96
C LEU A 109 -7.37 2.24 29.36
N PHE A 110 -6.34 2.01 30.18
CA PHE A 110 -4.99 1.74 29.68
C PHE A 110 -4.96 0.45 28.85
N VAL A 111 -5.63 -0.61 29.32
CA VAL A 111 -5.76 -1.86 28.57
C VAL A 111 -6.40 -1.60 27.20
N LEU A 112 -7.47 -0.80 27.16
CA LEU A 112 -8.16 -0.46 25.93
C LEU A 112 -7.29 0.35 24.96
N VAL A 113 -6.53 1.31 25.47
CA VAL A 113 -5.59 2.12 24.67
C VAL A 113 -4.46 1.25 24.12
N PHE A 114 -3.88 0.35 24.92
CA PHE A 114 -2.86 -0.59 24.44
C PHE A 114 -3.40 -1.56 23.40
N LEU A 115 -4.60 -2.11 23.63
CA LEU A 115 -5.28 -2.96 22.65
C LEU A 115 -5.57 -2.17 21.36
N SER A 116 -5.96 -0.90 21.48
CA SER A 116 -6.17 -0.01 20.34
C SER A 116 -4.88 0.25 19.56
N PHE A 117 -3.72 0.44 20.21
CA PHE A 117 -2.44 0.54 19.51
C PHE A 117 -2.10 -0.75 18.76
N PHE A 118 -2.37 -1.90 19.37
CA PHE A 118 -2.12 -3.19 18.73
C PHE A 118 -3.03 -3.39 17.51
N VAL A 119 -4.35 -3.18 17.65
CA VAL A 119 -5.30 -3.27 16.53
C VAL A 119 -4.97 -2.25 15.43
N LEU A 120 -4.53 -1.05 15.79
CA LEU A 120 -4.11 -0.03 14.83
C LEU A 120 -2.90 -0.47 14.01
N LEU A 121 -1.94 -1.18 14.63
CA LEU A 121 -0.80 -1.77 13.93
C LEU A 121 -1.23 -2.86 12.93
N THR A 122 -2.23 -3.68 13.29
CA THR A 122 -2.71 -4.75 12.41
C THR A 122 -3.29 -4.26 11.08
N SER A 123 -3.67 -2.98 10.97
CA SER A 123 -4.12 -2.38 9.71
C SER A 123 -3.05 -2.48 8.60
N PHE A 124 -1.76 -2.42 8.96
CA PHE A 124 -0.65 -2.57 8.00
C PHE A 124 -0.47 -4.00 7.49
N LEU A 125 -1.14 -4.99 8.09
CA LEU A 125 -1.14 -6.38 7.58
C LEU A 125 -2.05 -6.55 6.34
N TYR A 126 -2.95 -5.59 6.10
CA TYR A 126 -3.85 -5.56 4.94
C TYR A 126 -3.46 -4.48 3.92
N SER A 127 -3.11 -3.27 4.39
CA SER A 127 -2.83 -2.13 3.50
C SER A 127 -1.63 -1.32 3.97
N GLN A 128 -0.64 -1.15 3.10
CA GLN A 128 0.60 -0.42 3.35
C GLN A 128 0.70 0.88 2.52
N THR A 129 -0.44 1.38 2.06
CA THR A 129 -0.54 2.58 1.23
C THR A 129 -0.35 3.87 2.04
N ILE A 130 -0.02 4.97 1.36
CA ILE A 130 0.12 6.30 1.99
C ILE A 130 -1.16 6.72 2.75
N PRO A 131 -2.38 6.59 2.20
CA PRO A 131 -3.61 6.90 2.94
C PRO A 131 -3.75 6.10 4.24
N SER A 132 -3.41 4.81 4.23
CA SER A 132 -3.44 3.97 5.44
C SER A 132 -2.45 4.48 6.50
N ALA A 133 -1.23 4.85 6.08
CA ALA A 133 -0.23 5.43 6.99
C ALA A 133 -0.70 6.78 7.59
N LEU A 134 -1.31 7.65 6.77
CA LEU A 134 -1.88 8.92 7.23
C LEU A 134 -3.06 8.70 8.19
N TRP A 135 -3.93 7.73 7.89
CA TRP A 135 -5.05 7.36 8.77
C TRP A 135 -4.55 6.86 10.12
N VAL A 136 -3.53 5.99 10.12
CA VAL A 136 -2.89 5.51 11.35
C VAL A 136 -2.26 6.66 12.14
N ALA A 137 -1.53 7.56 11.48
CA ALA A 137 -0.93 8.73 12.14
C ALA A 137 -1.98 9.66 12.76
N LEU A 138 -3.08 9.92 12.04
CA LEU A 138 -4.20 10.72 12.55
C LEU A 138 -4.88 10.03 13.74
N THR A 139 -5.16 8.74 13.61
CA THR A 139 -5.78 7.93 14.67
C THR A 139 -4.90 7.87 15.92
N LEU A 140 -3.58 7.77 15.75
CA LEU A 140 -2.60 7.82 16.84
C LEU A 140 -2.69 9.15 17.61
N VAL A 141 -2.80 10.29 16.92
CA VAL A 141 -2.98 11.60 17.56
C VAL A 141 -4.29 11.67 18.34
N VAL A 142 -5.39 11.16 17.78
CA VAL A 142 -6.71 11.14 18.45
C VAL A 142 -6.68 10.21 19.67
N LEU A 143 -6.07 9.03 19.56
CA LEU A 143 -5.94 8.05 20.65
C LEU A 143 -5.07 8.59 21.80
N LEU A 144 -3.95 9.25 21.48
CA LEU A 144 -3.13 9.94 22.49
C LEU A 144 -3.87 11.10 23.15
N THR A 145 -4.69 11.83 22.39
CA THR A 145 -5.54 12.90 22.94
C THR A 145 -6.59 12.32 23.90
N ALA A 146 -7.20 11.18 23.56
CA ALA A 146 -8.11 10.46 24.46
C ALA A 146 -7.37 10.04 25.73
N GLN A 147 -6.20 9.40 25.61
CA GLN A 147 -5.37 9.00 26.75
C GLN A 147 -5.03 10.18 27.68
N GLN A 148 -4.55 11.30 27.11
CA GLN A 148 -4.24 12.51 27.88
C GLN A 148 -5.45 13.04 28.66
N SER A 149 -6.64 12.97 28.06
CA SER A 149 -7.88 13.51 28.64
C SER A 149 -8.24 12.86 29.98
N PHE A 150 -8.06 11.55 30.08
CA PHE A 150 -8.30 10.78 31.31
C PHE A 150 -7.19 10.92 32.37
N GLN A 151 -6.00 11.43 31.99
CA GLN A 151 -4.88 11.63 32.91
C GLN A 151 -4.94 12.97 33.65
N TYR A 152 -5.66 13.96 33.14
CA TYR A 152 -5.83 15.22 33.87
C TYR A 152 -6.62 14.99 35.16
N THR A 153 -6.19 15.57 36.29
CA THR A 153 -6.91 15.47 37.57
C THR A 153 -7.69 16.73 37.91
N GLY A 154 -7.27 17.89 37.40
CA GLY A 154 -7.92 19.20 37.63
C GLY A 154 -8.58 19.79 36.38
N ALA A 155 -8.35 21.07 36.12
CA ALA A 155 -8.90 21.77 34.96
C ALA A 155 -8.39 21.15 33.64
N VAL A 156 -9.31 20.64 32.83
CA VAL A 156 -8.99 20.03 31.54
C VAL A 156 -8.81 21.13 30.49
N PRO A 157 -7.66 21.20 29.81
CA PRO A 157 -7.48 22.16 28.73
C PRO A 157 -8.44 21.87 27.56
N PRO A 158 -8.82 22.89 26.78
CA PRO A 158 -9.72 22.70 25.64
C PRO A 158 -9.17 21.66 24.67
N LEU A 159 -10.07 20.94 23.98
CA LEU A 159 -9.73 19.84 23.05
C LEU A 159 -8.63 20.23 22.05
N ARG A 160 -8.66 21.45 21.52
CA ARG A 160 -7.64 21.98 20.58
C ARG A 160 -6.23 21.99 21.19
N ARG A 161 -6.07 22.31 22.48
CA ARG A 161 -4.77 22.29 23.15
C ARG A 161 -4.29 20.87 23.40
N ARG A 162 -5.21 19.95 23.76
CA ARG A 162 -4.90 18.51 23.91
C ARG A 162 -4.43 17.91 22.58
N LEU A 163 -5.18 18.13 21.50
CA LEU A 163 -4.83 17.71 20.14
C LEU A 163 -3.47 18.27 19.70
N ARG A 164 -3.23 19.57 19.91
CA ARG A 164 -1.93 20.19 19.57
C ARG A 164 -0.79 19.57 20.38
N SER A 165 -1.01 19.25 21.65
CA SER A 165 0.00 18.59 22.48
C SER A 165 0.30 17.18 22.00
N ALA A 166 -0.72 16.37 21.68
CA ALA A 166 -0.55 15.04 21.12
C ALA A 166 0.14 15.06 19.75
N ALA A 167 -0.27 15.97 18.86
CA ALA A 167 0.37 16.14 17.55
C ALA A 167 1.84 16.58 17.68
N MET A 168 2.15 17.50 18.60
CA MET A 168 3.53 17.91 18.87
C MET A 168 4.36 16.75 19.42
N LEU A 169 3.78 15.90 20.27
CA LEU A 169 4.46 14.71 20.78
C LEU A 169 4.80 13.73 19.65
N CYS A 170 3.86 13.47 18.73
CA CYS A 170 4.12 12.66 17.54
C CYS A 170 5.20 13.28 16.64
N LEU A 171 5.15 14.60 16.42
CA LEU A 171 6.11 15.32 15.59
C LEU A 171 7.52 15.29 16.18
N LEU A 172 7.66 15.46 17.50
CA LEU A 172 8.95 15.34 18.20
C LEU A 172 9.46 13.89 18.23
N ALA A 173 8.57 12.89 18.17
CA ALA A 173 8.95 11.48 18.08
C ALA A 173 9.31 11.04 16.65
N ALA A 174 8.90 11.77 15.62
CA ALA A 174 9.13 11.38 14.22
C ALA A 174 10.62 11.26 13.84
N PRO A 175 11.55 12.16 14.25
CA PRO A 175 12.98 12.00 13.98
C PRO A 175 13.56 10.75 14.62
N LEU A 176 13.12 10.44 15.86
CA LEU A 176 13.51 9.23 16.57
C LEU A 176 13.01 7.97 15.84
N ALA A 177 11.75 7.99 15.39
CA ALA A 177 11.18 6.90 14.61
C ALA A 177 11.90 6.70 13.26
N ALA A 178 12.25 7.78 12.56
CA ALA A 178 13.02 7.72 11.31
C ALA A 178 14.42 7.14 11.52
N LEU A 179 15.11 7.55 12.60
CA LEU A 179 16.41 7.01 12.95
C LEU A 179 16.34 5.51 13.26
N LEU A 180 15.33 5.09 14.03
CA LEU A 180 15.07 3.67 14.28
C LEU A 180 14.71 2.92 13.00
N PHE A 181 13.92 3.51 12.10
CA PHE A 181 13.57 2.90 10.82
C PHE A 181 14.80 2.61 9.96
N ILE A 182 15.79 3.52 9.94
CA ILE A 182 17.03 3.37 9.17
C ILE A 182 18.02 2.42 9.88
N GLY A 183 18.18 2.57 11.20
CA GLY A 183 19.25 1.90 11.96
C GLY A 183 18.87 0.52 12.51
N PHE A 184 17.58 0.22 12.71
CA PHE A 184 17.16 -1.04 13.34
C PHE A 184 17.32 -2.22 12.36
N PRO A 185 18.01 -3.33 12.75
CA PRO A 185 18.25 -4.46 11.86
C PRO A 185 16.97 -5.04 11.26
N ARG A 186 16.93 -5.17 9.93
CA ARG A 186 15.80 -5.78 9.22
C ARG A 186 15.94 -7.31 9.21
N ILE A 187 14.90 -8.01 9.65
CA ILE A 187 14.77 -9.46 9.51
C ILE A 187 13.70 -9.73 8.45
N GLN A 188 14.06 -10.53 7.44
CA GLN A 188 13.17 -10.90 6.34
C GLN A 188 12.33 -12.12 6.74
N GLY A 189 11.04 -12.07 6.45
CA GLY A 189 10.09 -13.15 6.67
C GLY A 189 8.79 -12.67 7.32
N PRO A 190 7.68 -13.39 7.13
CA PRO A 190 6.43 -13.10 7.82
C PRO A 190 6.64 -13.31 9.33
N LEU A 191 6.64 -12.23 10.11
CA LEU A 191 6.65 -12.29 11.57
C LEU A 191 5.33 -12.88 12.12
N TRP A 192 4.25 -12.80 11.34
CA TRP A 192 2.89 -13.20 11.70
C TRP A 192 2.15 -13.74 10.47
N GLY A 193 1.58 -14.95 10.58
CA GLY A 193 0.76 -15.59 9.53
C GLY A 193 1.27 -16.97 9.12
N LEU A 194 0.34 -17.85 8.74
CA LEU A 194 0.70 -19.14 8.14
C LEU A 194 1.14 -18.92 6.68
N PRO A 195 2.02 -19.76 6.10
CA PRO A 195 2.35 -19.73 4.67
C PRO A 195 1.07 -19.90 3.85
N GLY A 196 0.48 -18.79 3.42
CA GLY A 196 -0.80 -18.78 2.70
C GLY A 196 -1.79 -17.66 3.10
N ASP A 197 -1.65 -17.04 4.26
CA ASP A 197 -2.59 -15.98 4.68
C ASP A 197 -2.46 -14.68 3.84
N ALA A 198 -1.36 -14.52 3.11
CA ALA A 198 -1.17 -13.42 2.15
C ALA A 198 -1.89 -13.64 0.79
N LEU A 199 -2.50 -14.81 0.56
CA LEU A 199 -3.05 -15.27 -0.73
C LEU A 199 -4.42 -14.67 -1.09
N GLY A 200 -4.75 -13.48 -0.60
CA GLY A 200 -6.04 -12.86 -0.88
C GLY A 200 -6.24 -12.62 -2.39
N GLY A 201 -7.00 -13.49 -3.06
CA GLY A 201 -7.81 -13.25 -4.26
C GLY A 201 -7.21 -12.53 -5.48
N LYS A 202 -5.89 -12.28 -5.54
CA LYS A 202 -5.29 -11.53 -6.65
C LYS A 202 -5.28 -12.40 -7.91
N THR A 203 -6.05 -11.97 -8.90
CA THR A 203 -6.16 -12.60 -10.21
C THR A 203 -5.03 -12.09 -11.11
N GLY A 204 -4.20 -13.01 -11.62
CA GLY A 204 -3.24 -12.75 -12.70
C GLY A 204 -3.58 -13.58 -13.95
N LEU A 205 -2.71 -13.54 -14.95
CA LEU A 205 -2.84 -14.39 -16.15
C LEU A 205 -2.91 -15.88 -15.79
N SER A 206 -3.87 -16.60 -16.38
CA SER A 206 -4.03 -18.06 -16.25
C SER A 206 -3.27 -18.80 -17.37
N ASP A 207 -2.94 -20.06 -17.10
CA ASP A 207 -2.40 -21.02 -18.07
C ASP A 207 -3.47 -21.60 -19.03
N SER A 208 -4.69 -21.09 -18.94
CA SER A 208 -5.79 -21.36 -19.86
C SER A 208 -6.49 -20.05 -20.27
N MET A 209 -7.11 -20.06 -21.44
CA MET A 209 -7.88 -18.94 -21.98
C MET A 209 -9.14 -19.46 -22.64
N ALA A 210 -10.29 -18.98 -22.18
CA ALA A 210 -11.58 -19.22 -22.80
C ALA A 210 -12.29 -17.87 -23.04
N PRO A 211 -13.22 -17.78 -23.99
CA PRO A 211 -14.02 -16.57 -24.17
C PRO A 211 -14.66 -16.11 -22.84
N GLY A 212 -14.44 -14.85 -22.47
CA GLY A 212 -14.85 -14.20 -21.23
C GLY A 212 -13.81 -14.21 -20.10
N THR A 213 -12.65 -14.87 -20.25
CA THR A 213 -11.66 -14.98 -19.15
C THR A 213 -10.84 -13.71 -18.98
N LEU A 214 -10.34 -13.11 -20.09
CA LEU A 214 -9.52 -11.89 -20.03
C LEU A 214 -10.32 -10.62 -19.76
N SER A 215 -11.64 -10.61 -19.98
CA SER A 215 -12.47 -9.42 -19.76
C SER A 215 -12.48 -8.97 -18.29
N SER A 216 -12.40 -9.91 -17.34
CA SER A 216 -12.32 -9.59 -15.91
C SER A 216 -11.01 -8.88 -15.54
N LEU A 217 -9.89 -9.28 -16.15
CA LEU A 217 -8.60 -8.60 -16.00
C LEU A 217 -8.62 -7.22 -16.67
N ALA A 218 -9.27 -7.10 -17.84
CA ALA A 218 -9.40 -5.86 -18.58
C ALA A 218 -10.11 -4.73 -17.80
N GLN A 219 -10.95 -5.10 -16.81
CA GLN A 219 -11.68 -4.15 -15.95
C GLN A 219 -10.92 -3.76 -14.67
N SER A 220 -9.73 -4.33 -14.43
CA SER A 220 -8.96 -4.09 -13.22
C SER A 220 -7.85 -3.05 -13.44
N ASP A 221 -7.93 -1.93 -12.71
CA ASP A 221 -6.91 -0.87 -12.71
C ASP A 221 -5.68 -1.20 -11.83
N GLU A 222 -5.62 -2.40 -11.24
CA GLU A 222 -4.50 -2.79 -10.40
C GLU A 222 -3.19 -2.88 -11.21
N PRO A 223 -2.06 -2.33 -10.72
CA PRO A 223 -0.77 -2.54 -11.36
C PRO A 223 -0.39 -4.03 -11.38
N ALA A 224 -0.02 -4.56 -12.54
CA ALA A 224 0.59 -5.88 -12.66
C ALA A 224 2.11 -5.77 -12.41
N PHE A 225 2.76 -4.83 -13.09
CA PHE A 225 4.17 -4.52 -12.89
C PHE A 225 4.52 -3.10 -13.37
N ARG A 226 5.69 -2.62 -12.95
CA ARG A 226 6.26 -1.34 -13.40
C ARG A 226 7.63 -1.57 -14.02
N VAL A 227 7.93 -0.85 -15.10
CA VAL A 227 9.18 -0.99 -15.83
C VAL A 227 9.89 0.34 -15.94
N ARG A 228 11.20 0.34 -15.68
CA ARG A 228 12.09 1.45 -15.99
C ARG A 228 13.09 1.02 -17.05
N PHE A 229 13.09 1.70 -18.18
CA PHE A 229 14.04 1.44 -19.27
C PHE A 229 15.37 2.15 -19.02
N PHE A 230 16.47 1.49 -19.35
CA PHE A 230 17.81 2.09 -19.40
C PHE A 230 18.14 2.39 -20.86
N GLY A 231 17.48 3.41 -21.42
CA GLY A 231 17.59 3.79 -22.83
C GLY A 231 16.32 4.47 -23.33
N ALA A 232 16.16 4.56 -24.65
CA ALA A 232 14.94 5.05 -25.26
C ALA A 232 13.78 4.09 -24.97
N VAL A 233 12.64 4.63 -24.53
CA VAL A 233 11.41 3.85 -24.33
C VAL A 233 10.88 3.42 -25.70
N PRO A 234 10.62 2.12 -25.94
CA PRO A 234 10.06 1.66 -27.20
C PRO A 234 8.69 2.26 -27.49
N ALA A 235 8.30 2.29 -28.76
CA ALA A 235 6.95 2.71 -29.14
C ALA A 235 5.90 1.73 -28.57
N GLN A 236 4.68 2.20 -28.29
CA GLN A 236 3.59 1.39 -27.71
C GLN A 236 3.33 0.07 -28.47
N GLN A 237 3.48 0.10 -29.80
CA GLN A 237 3.30 -1.05 -30.69
C GLN A 237 4.40 -2.13 -30.54
N GLN A 238 5.52 -1.82 -29.86
CA GLN A 238 6.61 -2.74 -29.58
C GLN A 238 6.57 -3.27 -28.14
N LEU A 239 5.67 -2.75 -27.29
CA LEU A 239 5.54 -3.12 -25.89
C LEU A 239 4.62 -4.34 -25.71
N TYR A 240 5.06 -5.49 -26.21
CA TYR A 240 4.39 -6.77 -25.98
C TYR A 240 5.11 -7.54 -24.87
N TRP A 241 4.43 -7.66 -23.73
CA TRP A 241 4.92 -8.35 -22.54
C TRP A 241 4.46 -9.80 -22.58
N ARG A 242 5.24 -10.65 -23.25
CA ARG A 242 5.00 -12.08 -23.39
C ARG A 242 5.00 -12.75 -22.02
N SER A 243 4.00 -13.61 -21.76
CA SER A 243 3.98 -14.44 -20.56
C SER A 243 3.76 -15.92 -20.86
N ILE A 244 2.61 -16.27 -21.46
CA ILE A 244 2.19 -17.67 -21.62
C ILE A 244 1.84 -17.94 -23.08
N VAL A 245 2.18 -19.15 -23.55
CA VAL A 245 1.90 -19.62 -24.91
C VAL A 245 0.90 -20.76 -24.85
N LEU A 246 -0.24 -20.56 -25.50
CA LEU A 246 -1.34 -21.50 -25.56
C LEU A 246 -1.37 -22.15 -26.94
N GLY A 247 -1.16 -23.46 -26.96
CA GLY A 247 -1.04 -24.23 -28.20
C GLY A 247 -2.08 -25.33 -28.35
N ASP A 248 -2.63 -25.83 -27.26
CA ASP A 248 -3.66 -26.86 -27.29
C ASP A 248 -5.05 -26.23 -27.28
N TYR A 249 -5.98 -26.78 -28.06
CA TYR A 249 -7.33 -26.24 -28.23
C TYR A 249 -8.36 -27.37 -28.26
N ASP A 250 -9.29 -27.36 -27.31
CA ASP A 250 -10.31 -28.40 -27.16
C ASP A 250 -11.62 -28.11 -27.91
N GLY A 251 -11.70 -26.96 -28.60
CA GLY A 251 -12.90 -26.50 -29.29
C GLY A 251 -13.56 -25.30 -28.63
N ARG A 252 -13.14 -24.95 -27.40
CA ARG A 252 -13.59 -23.76 -26.67
C ARG A 252 -12.46 -23.06 -25.91
N THR A 253 -11.60 -23.83 -25.26
CA THR A 253 -10.55 -23.35 -24.38
C THR A 253 -9.17 -23.61 -24.99
N TRP A 254 -8.32 -22.58 -24.95
CA TRP A 254 -6.90 -22.68 -25.25
C TRP A 254 -6.11 -22.98 -23.99
N THR A 255 -5.23 -23.96 -24.02
CA THR A 255 -4.40 -24.32 -22.86
C THR A 255 -2.92 -24.40 -23.23
N ARG A 256 -2.07 -24.30 -22.21
CA ARG A 256 -0.63 -24.50 -22.36
C ARG A 256 -0.33 -25.91 -22.85
N VAL A 257 0.70 -25.98 -23.67
CA VAL A 257 1.17 -27.23 -24.23
C VAL A 257 1.86 -28.07 -23.14
N PRO A 258 1.40 -29.31 -22.86
CA PRO A 258 2.06 -30.17 -21.89
C PRO A 258 3.44 -30.60 -22.40
N ARG A 259 4.44 -30.51 -21.53
CA ARG A 259 5.81 -30.95 -21.84
C ARG A 259 5.83 -32.48 -21.88
N LYS A 260 6.06 -33.08 -23.05
CA LYS A 260 6.26 -34.54 -23.17
C LYS A 260 7.56 -34.90 -22.44
N ARG A 261 7.45 -35.61 -21.31
CA ARG A 261 8.61 -36.11 -20.55
C ARG A 261 9.44 -37.03 -21.43
N GLY A 262 10.75 -36.81 -21.48
CA GLY A 262 11.72 -37.70 -22.14
C GLY A 262 12.13 -37.32 -23.57
N LEU A 263 11.54 -36.29 -24.19
CA LEU A 263 12.08 -35.71 -25.42
C LEU A 263 13.28 -34.79 -25.08
N GLN A 264 14.37 -34.92 -25.84
CA GLN A 264 15.50 -34.00 -25.77
C GLN A 264 15.01 -32.57 -25.99
N ARG A 265 15.58 -31.60 -25.25
CA ARG A 265 15.32 -30.18 -25.46
C ARG A 265 15.63 -29.87 -26.93
N LEU A 266 14.65 -29.39 -27.68
CA LEU A 266 14.89 -28.94 -29.06
C LEU A 266 15.94 -27.82 -28.98
N GLU A 267 16.99 -27.88 -29.81
CA GLU A 267 17.87 -26.73 -29.99
C GLU A 267 17.10 -25.65 -30.75
N ILE A 268 16.64 -24.64 -30.03
CA ILE A 268 15.81 -23.59 -30.60
C ILE A 268 16.74 -22.57 -31.27
N ALA A 269 16.66 -22.48 -32.59
CA ALA A 269 17.38 -21.46 -33.34
C ALA A 269 16.82 -20.07 -33.01
N ILE A 270 17.62 -19.24 -32.35
CA ILE A 270 17.28 -17.85 -32.00
C ILE A 270 18.34 -16.94 -32.61
N GLN A 271 17.93 -16.02 -33.45
CA GLN A 271 18.81 -14.99 -34.02
C GLN A 271 18.35 -13.62 -33.55
N ALA A 272 19.01 -13.10 -32.52
CA ALA A 272 18.77 -11.76 -32.03
C ALA A 272 19.58 -10.72 -32.82
N ARG A 273 18.98 -9.57 -33.13
CA ARG A 273 19.62 -8.48 -33.88
C ARG A 273 19.65 -7.21 -33.03
N GLY A 274 20.71 -6.42 -33.20
CA GLY A 274 20.91 -5.17 -32.47
C GLY A 274 21.35 -5.37 -31.02
N GLN A 275 21.34 -4.26 -30.26
CA GLN A 275 21.71 -4.25 -28.84
C GLN A 275 20.51 -4.60 -27.96
N PRO A 276 20.70 -5.37 -26.87
CA PRO A 276 19.61 -5.69 -25.96
C PRO A 276 19.16 -4.44 -25.20
N LEU A 277 17.85 -4.21 -25.16
CA LEU A 277 17.24 -3.17 -24.37
C LEU A 277 17.21 -3.60 -22.91
N ARG A 278 17.96 -2.91 -22.06
CA ARG A 278 18.01 -3.16 -20.62
C ARG A 278 16.86 -2.44 -19.92
N TYR A 279 16.21 -3.12 -18.98
CA TYR A 279 15.17 -2.54 -18.15
C TYR A 279 15.15 -3.18 -16.75
N GLU A 280 14.50 -2.49 -15.82
CA GLU A 280 14.24 -2.95 -14.46
C GLU A 280 12.74 -3.11 -14.29
N THR A 281 12.31 -4.25 -13.78
CA THR A 281 10.90 -4.56 -13.55
C THR A 281 10.64 -4.69 -12.06
N THR A 282 9.61 -4.01 -11.58
CA THR A 282 9.00 -4.20 -10.26
C THR A 282 7.67 -4.93 -10.47
N LEU A 283 7.66 -6.24 -10.24
CA LEU A 283 6.52 -7.14 -10.38
C LEU A 283 5.70 -7.17 -9.07
N GLU A 284 4.39 -6.95 -9.15
CA GLU A 284 3.49 -7.09 -8.00
C GLU A 284 3.18 -8.56 -7.72
N ALA A 285 2.73 -8.86 -6.50
CA ALA A 285 2.32 -10.22 -6.14
C ALA A 285 1.09 -10.66 -6.96
N SER A 286 1.26 -11.67 -7.81
CA SER A 286 0.22 -12.21 -8.70
C SER A 286 -0.31 -13.58 -8.26
N ASN A 287 0.37 -14.24 -7.33
CA ASN A 287 0.14 -15.65 -6.97
C ASN A 287 0.21 -16.62 -8.17
N THR A 288 0.85 -16.19 -9.26
CA THR A 288 1.16 -17.02 -10.42
C THR A 288 2.65 -17.31 -10.46
N ARG A 289 3.04 -18.28 -11.30
CA ARG A 289 4.45 -18.60 -11.54
C ARG A 289 4.99 -17.92 -12.80
N TRP A 290 4.10 -17.47 -13.67
CA TRP A 290 4.45 -16.93 -14.98
C TRP A 290 4.87 -15.47 -14.89
N LEU A 291 6.00 -15.15 -15.50
CA LEU A 291 6.48 -13.78 -15.63
C LEU A 291 6.04 -13.21 -16.97
N ALA A 292 5.69 -11.93 -16.98
CA ALA A 292 5.50 -11.17 -18.21
C ALA A 292 6.79 -10.39 -18.50
N LEU A 293 7.49 -10.74 -19.58
CA LEU A 293 8.73 -10.10 -20.00
C LEU A 293 8.59 -9.55 -21.43
N LEU A 294 9.38 -8.53 -21.75
CA LEU A 294 9.32 -7.91 -23.07
C LEU A 294 9.86 -8.85 -24.15
N GLU A 295 9.04 -9.16 -25.15
CA GLU A 295 9.41 -9.88 -26.38
C GLU A 295 10.32 -11.10 -26.15
N LEU A 296 11.52 -11.09 -26.73
CA LEU A 296 12.57 -12.06 -26.51
C LEU A 296 13.46 -11.58 -25.37
N ALA A 297 13.14 -12.01 -24.16
CA ALA A 297 14.00 -11.77 -23.00
C ALA A 297 15.32 -12.54 -23.13
N ALA A 298 16.43 -11.83 -22.96
CA ALA A 298 17.78 -12.37 -23.00
C ALA A 298 18.02 -13.30 -21.78
N PRO A 299 18.91 -14.31 -21.92
CA PRO A 299 19.30 -15.14 -20.79
C PRO A 299 19.97 -14.31 -19.68
N GLY A 300 19.88 -14.79 -18.44
CA GLY A 300 20.51 -14.13 -17.29
C GLY A 300 19.59 -13.26 -16.43
N VAL A 301 18.28 -13.34 -16.63
CA VAL A 301 17.30 -12.75 -15.70
C VAL A 301 17.42 -13.45 -14.34
N GLN A 302 17.70 -12.68 -13.29
CA GLN A 302 17.83 -13.19 -11.92
C GLN A 302 16.76 -12.56 -11.03
N LEU A 303 15.94 -13.39 -10.38
CA LEU A 303 14.94 -12.93 -9.43
C LEU A 303 15.42 -13.21 -8.00
N PRO A 304 15.47 -12.20 -7.11
CA PRO A 304 15.87 -12.39 -5.72
C PRO A 304 15.02 -13.45 -5.01
N GLY A 305 15.67 -14.46 -4.42
CA GLY A 305 15.00 -15.51 -3.65
C GLY A 305 14.13 -16.47 -4.47
N GLN A 306 14.18 -16.40 -5.81
CA GLN A 306 13.37 -17.23 -6.71
C GLN A 306 14.25 -17.96 -7.71
N ARG A 307 13.90 -19.20 -8.03
CA ARG A 307 14.51 -19.94 -9.15
C ARG A 307 13.67 -19.78 -10.39
N LEU A 308 14.31 -19.29 -11.45
CA LEU A 308 13.69 -19.05 -12.74
C LEU A 308 13.94 -20.23 -13.69
N ARG A 309 12.93 -20.58 -14.48
CA ARG A 309 13.00 -21.57 -15.55
C ARG A 309 12.38 -20.99 -16.82
N ASP A 310 12.88 -21.47 -17.95
CA ASP A 310 12.38 -21.16 -19.28
C ASP A 310 11.75 -22.40 -19.94
N THR A 311 10.93 -22.16 -20.97
CA THR A 311 10.33 -23.20 -21.82
C THR A 311 10.78 -23.05 -23.26
N ASP A 312 10.48 -24.07 -24.08
CA ASP A 312 10.84 -24.05 -25.50
C ASP A 312 9.96 -23.04 -26.28
N GLU A 313 8.83 -22.65 -25.71
CA GLU A 313 7.95 -21.61 -26.22
C GLU A 313 8.37 -20.20 -25.77
N MET A 314 9.57 -20.02 -25.20
CA MET A 314 10.10 -18.74 -24.68
C MET A 314 9.27 -18.16 -23.53
N GLU A 315 8.68 -19.02 -22.68
CA GLU A 315 7.98 -18.58 -21.47
C GLU A 315 8.93 -18.60 -20.28
N TRP A 316 8.81 -17.62 -19.37
CA TRP A 316 9.61 -17.53 -18.16
C TRP A 316 8.74 -17.74 -16.93
N HIS A 317 9.15 -18.65 -16.05
CA HIS A 317 8.37 -18.99 -14.84
C HIS A 317 9.23 -19.33 -13.63
N THR A 318 8.72 -18.97 -12.46
CA THR A 318 9.31 -19.32 -11.17
C THR A 318 8.92 -20.74 -10.76
N VAL A 319 9.75 -21.37 -9.92
CA VAL A 319 9.41 -22.66 -9.31
C VAL A 319 8.23 -22.52 -8.36
N ASP A 320 8.26 -21.49 -7.51
CA ASP A 320 7.23 -21.19 -6.51
C ASP A 320 6.42 -19.96 -6.93
N PRO A 321 5.10 -19.88 -6.62
CA PRO A 321 4.30 -18.70 -6.96
C PRO A 321 4.87 -17.39 -6.41
N VAL A 322 4.71 -16.31 -7.16
CA VAL A 322 5.12 -14.96 -6.75
C VAL A 322 4.08 -14.38 -5.79
N THR A 323 4.31 -14.57 -4.49
CA THR A 323 3.42 -14.13 -3.39
C THR A 323 3.78 -12.77 -2.80
N GLN A 324 4.92 -12.21 -3.20
CA GLN A 324 5.41 -10.91 -2.75
C GLN A 324 5.90 -10.11 -3.94
N ARG A 325 5.99 -8.79 -3.78
CA ARG A 325 6.57 -7.90 -4.80
C ARG A 325 8.04 -8.25 -5.02
N LEU A 326 8.45 -8.31 -6.28
CA LEU A 326 9.83 -8.62 -6.66
C LEU A 326 10.37 -7.53 -7.58
N ARG A 327 11.66 -7.21 -7.43
CA ARG A 327 12.37 -6.29 -8.32
C ARG A 327 13.55 -6.99 -8.95
N PHE A 328 13.67 -6.91 -10.27
CA PHE A 328 14.74 -7.56 -11.00
C PHE A 328 15.11 -6.79 -12.28
N HIS A 329 16.32 -7.03 -12.75
CA HIS A 329 16.79 -6.51 -14.04
C HIS A 329 16.59 -7.57 -15.13
N ALA A 330 16.19 -7.11 -16.30
CA ALA A 330 16.07 -7.93 -17.49
C ALA A 330 16.56 -7.16 -18.72
N SER A 331 16.80 -7.90 -19.78
CA SER A 331 17.21 -7.39 -21.07
C SER A 331 16.37 -8.07 -22.14
N ALA A 332 15.98 -7.36 -23.19
CA ALA A 332 15.20 -7.94 -24.29
C ALA A 332 15.67 -7.49 -25.66
N TYR A 333 15.47 -8.35 -26.66
CA TYR A 333 15.67 -8.03 -28.07
C TYR A 333 14.30 -7.81 -28.74
N LEU A 334 14.14 -6.66 -29.39
CA LEU A 334 12.91 -6.30 -30.10
C LEU A 334 12.93 -6.72 -31.59
N ASP A 335 14.13 -6.93 -32.15
CA ASP A 335 14.33 -7.48 -33.49
C ASP A 335 15.02 -8.83 -33.36
N PHE A 336 14.28 -9.90 -33.67
CA PHE A 336 14.76 -11.26 -33.58
C PHE A 336 14.03 -12.16 -34.58
N ALA A 337 14.69 -13.27 -34.94
CA ALA A 337 14.06 -14.38 -35.64
C ALA A 337 14.08 -15.62 -34.74
N LEU A 338 12.90 -16.23 -34.56
CA LEU A 338 12.70 -17.40 -33.71
C LEU A 338 12.34 -18.62 -34.56
N GLN A 339 13.19 -19.63 -34.58
CA GLN A 339 13.02 -20.86 -35.36
C GLN A 339 12.86 -20.61 -36.88
N ALA A 340 13.61 -19.65 -37.42
CA ALA A 340 13.75 -19.47 -38.85
C ALA A 340 14.57 -20.63 -39.45
N GLY A 341 14.11 -21.20 -40.57
CA GLY A 341 14.73 -22.37 -41.19
C GLY A 341 14.44 -23.71 -40.49
N GLU A 342 13.54 -23.73 -39.51
CA GLU A 342 13.14 -24.94 -38.79
C GLU A 342 12.38 -25.93 -39.71
N GLN A 343 12.45 -27.21 -39.39
CA GLN A 343 11.78 -28.23 -40.20
C GLN A 343 10.25 -28.17 -40.02
N PRO A 344 9.45 -28.16 -41.11
CA PRO A 344 7.98 -28.12 -41.02
C PRO A 344 7.37 -29.25 -40.17
N GLN A 345 8.04 -30.40 -40.06
CA GLN A 345 7.58 -31.53 -39.25
C GLN A 345 7.50 -31.18 -37.75
N HIS A 346 8.41 -30.34 -37.25
CA HIS A 346 8.37 -29.85 -35.87
C HIS A 346 7.19 -28.89 -35.62
N MET A 347 6.56 -28.41 -36.69
CA MET A 347 5.41 -27.52 -36.61
C MET A 347 4.05 -28.25 -36.63
N ALA A 348 4.04 -29.56 -36.85
CA ALA A 348 2.81 -30.34 -37.02
C ALA A 348 1.81 -30.16 -35.87
N ARG A 349 2.30 -30.13 -34.62
CA ARG A 349 1.45 -29.93 -33.44
C ARG A 349 0.72 -28.59 -33.43
N TRP A 350 1.31 -27.57 -34.05
CA TRP A 350 0.77 -26.21 -34.12
C TRP A 350 -0.25 -26.05 -35.25
N LEU A 351 -0.61 -27.16 -35.91
CA LEU A 351 -1.71 -27.28 -36.87
C LEU A 351 -2.92 -28.01 -36.28
N GLU A 352 -2.79 -28.61 -35.10
CA GLU A 352 -3.83 -29.45 -34.51
C GLU A 352 -5.11 -28.64 -34.22
N LEU A 353 -6.24 -29.20 -34.65
CA LEU A 353 -7.58 -28.72 -34.36
C LEU A 353 -8.49 -29.91 -34.02
N PRO A 354 -9.41 -29.77 -33.06
CA PRO A 354 -10.34 -30.82 -32.69
C PRO A 354 -11.35 -31.08 -33.82
N ALA A 355 -11.72 -32.35 -34.00
CA ALA A 355 -12.71 -32.74 -34.99
C ALA A 355 -14.15 -32.40 -34.54
N GLY A 356 -15.01 -32.02 -35.48
CA GLY A 356 -16.45 -31.87 -35.24
C GLY A 356 -16.87 -30.61 -34.49
N VAL A 357 -16.04 -29.57 -34.49
CA VAL A 357 -16.37 -28.23 -33.96
C VAL A 357 -16.02 -27.14 -34.96
N ASN A 358 -16.75 -26.02 -34.91
CA ASN A 358 -16.60 -24.84 -35.77
C ASN A 358 -16.62 -25.16 -37.29
N PRO A 359 -17.62 -25.92 -37.79
CA PRO A 359 -17.65 -26.37 -39.18
C PRO A 359 -17.69 -25.22 -40.21
N ARG A 360 -18.34 -24.09 -39.88
CA ARG A 360 -18.40 -22.93 -40.79
C ARG A 360 -17.05 -22.24 -40.88
N THR A 361 -16.32 -22.18 -39.77
CA THR A 361 -14.95 -21.65 -39.73
C THR A 361 -14.01 -22.50 -40.57
N LEU A 362 -14.10 -23.83 -40.48
CA LEU A 362 -13.32 -24.76 -41.31
C LEU A 362 -13.65 -24.60 -42.80
N ALA A 363 -14.94 -24.49 -43.15
CA ALA A 363 -15.37 -24.23 -44.52
C ALA A 363 -14.85 -22.88 -45.05
N LEU A 364 -14.87 -21.82 -44.23
CA LEU A 364 -14.30 -20.53 -44.58
C LEU A 364 -12.79 -20.62 -44.81
N ALA A 365 -12.06 -21.33 -43.96
CA ALA A 365 -10.62 -21.54 -44.13
C ALA A 365 -10.30 -22.25 -45.45
N GLN A 366 -11.06 -23.30 -45.79
CA GLN A 366 -10.92 -24.00 -47.08
C GLN A 366 -11.21 -23.07 -48.27
N GLN A 367 -12.26 -22.25 -48.19
CA GLN A 367 -12.58 -21.26 -49.23
C GLN A 367 -11.46 -20.23 -49.41
N LEU A 368 -10.93 -19.68 -48.32
CA LEU A 368 -9.82 -18.72 -48.36
C LEU A 368 -8.55 -19.33 -48.96
N ARG A 369 -8.24 -20.58 -48.59
CA ARG A 369 -7.11 -21.34 -49.14
C ARG A 369 -7.29 -21.66 -50.62
N ALA A 370 -8.49 -22.06 -51.05
CA ALA A 370 -8.79 -22.37 -52.44
C ALA A 370 -8.77 -21.13 -53.34
N ALA A 371 -9.19 -19.97 -52.83
CA ALA A 371 -9.11 -18.70 -53.55
C ALA A 371 -7.65 -18.23 -53.79
N GLN A 372 -6.70 -18.73 -53.00
CA GLN A 372 -5.28 -18.39 -53.12
C GLN A 372 -4.38 -19.64 -52.94
N PRO A 373 -4.36 -20.58 -53.91
CA PRO A 373 -3.69 -21.87 -53.76
C PRO A 373 -2.19 -21.76 -53.47
N ASN A 374 -1.54 -20.76 -54.08
CA ASN A 374 -0.10 -20.52 -53.97
C ASN A 374 0.25 -19.50 -52.87
N ALA A 375 -0.72 -19.07 -52.05
CA ALA A 375 -0.45 -18.07 -51.03
C ALA A 375 0.38 -18.64 -49.88
N GLY A 376 1.47 -17.93 -49.57
CA GLY A 376 2.25 -18.16 -48.36
C GLY A 376 1.48 -17.79 -47.10
N ALA A 377 1.98 -18.20 -45.93
CA ALA A 377 1.36 -17.94 -44.64
C ALA A 377 1.05 -16.45 -44.40
N GLN A 378 1.95 -15.54 -44.81
CA GLN A 378 1.75 -14.10 -44.65
C GLN A 378 0.58 -13.56 -45.50
N GLN A 379 0.40 -14.07 -46.73
CA GLN A 379 -0.68 -13.63 -47.61
C GLN A 379 -2.06 -14.07 -47.06
N LEU A 380 -2.14 -15.28 -46.54
CA LEU A 380 -3.36 -15.78 -45.87
C LEU A 380 -3.66 -15.01 -44.60
N SER A 381 -2.63 -14.74 -43.78
CA SER A 381 -2.74 -13.89 -42.60
C SER A 381 -3.34 -12.54 -42.96
N ASN A 382 -2.79 -11.88 -43.98
CA ASN A 382 -3.28 -10.60 -44.47
C ASN A 382 -4.75 -10.68 -44.94
N ALA A 383 -5.17 -11.78 -45.56
CA ALA A 383 -6.55 -12.00 -45.97
C ALA A 383 -7.51 -12.11 -44.77
N VAL A 384 -7.12 -12.82 -43.71
CA VAL A 384 -7.90 -12.89 -42.46
C VAL A 384 -7.97 -11.53 -41.77
N LEU A 385 -6.85 -10.80 -41.67
CA LEU A 385 -6.83 -9.46 -41.09
C LEU A 385 -7.66 -8.46 -41.90
N ALA A 386 -7.66 -8.58 -43.24
CA ALA A 386 -8.50 -7.77 -44.11
C ALA A 386 -10.00 -8.05 -43.87
N ARG A 387 -10.37 -9.31 -43.63
CA ARG A 387 -11.74 -9.68 -43.26
C ARG A 387 -12.16 -9.02 -41.95
N PHE A 388 -11.32 -9.07 -40.92
CA PHE A 388 -11.59 -8.39 -39.65
C PHE A 388 -11.77 -6.87 -39.81
N ARG A 389 -10.96 -6.23 -40.65
CA ARG A 389 -11.10 -4.80 -40.98
C ARG A 389 -12.42 -4.44 -41.68
N THR A 390 -12.91 -5.29 -42.58
CA THR A 390 -13.91 -4.88 -43.58
C THR A 390 -15.31 -5.44 -43.35
N GLN A 391 -15.47 -6.50 -42.57
CA GLN A 391 -16.76 -7.21 -42.47
C GLN A 391 -17.59 -6.89 -41.22
N GLY A 392 -17.39 -5.69 -40.66
CA GLY A 392 -18.19 -5.17 -39.55
C GLY A 392 -17.90 -5.84 -38.20
N TYR A 393 -16.65 -6.20 -37.94
CA TYR A 393 -16.23 -6.66 -36.62
C TYR A 393 -16.06 -5.48 -35.65
N SER A 394 -16.37 -5.67 -34.37
CA SER A 394 -16.26 -4.63 -33.34
C SER A 394 -15.60 -5.13 -32.05
N TYR A 395 -14.76 -4.28 -31.46
CA TYR A 395 -14.06 -4.59 -30.22
C TYR A 395 -14.87 -4.12 -29.00
N THR A 396 -15.17 -5.02 -28.06
CA THR A 396 -15.97 -4.73 -26.85
C THR A 396 -15.51 -5.54 -25.64
N LEU A 397 -15.67 -4.98 -24.43
CA LEU A 397 -15.43 -5.67 -23.16
C LEU A 397 -16.60 -6.54 -22.71
N GLU A 398 -17.78 -6.36 -23.32
CA GLU A 398 -19.02 -7.07 -22.99
C GLU A 398 -19.54 -7.83 -24.23
N PRO A 399 -18.79 -8.83 -24.74
CA PRO A 399 -19.25 -9.60 -25.88
C PRO A 399 -20.39 -10.55 -25.49
N PRO A 400 -21.29 -10.90 -26.43
CA PRO A 400 -22.32 -11.91 -26.21
C PRO A 400 -21.70 -13.27 -25.82
N LEU A 401 -22.42 -14.04 -25.00
CA LEU A 401 -22.02 -15.40 -24.65
C LEU A 401 -22.01 -16.29 -25.89
N LEU A 402 -20.96 -17.11 -26.01
CA LEU A 402 -20.77 -18.04 -27.14
C LEU A 402 -21.15 -19.46 -26.74
N GLY A 403 -21.75 -20.19 -27.69
CA GLY A 403 -22.19 -21.57 -27.55
C GLY A 403 -21.05 -22.58 -27.73
N ARG A 404 -21.40 -23.77 -28.24
CA ARG A 404 -20.45 -24.87 -28.46
C ARG A 404 -19.42 -24.53 -29.54
N ASP A 405 -19.90 -24.03 -30.69
CA ASP A 405 -19.06 -23.64 -31.82
C ASP A 405 -18.67 -22.16 -31.69
N ALA A 406 -17.90 -21.86 -30.64
CA ALA A 406 -17.63 -20.49 -30.21
C ALA A 406 -16.99 -19.63 -31.32
N VAL A 407 -16.15 -20.22 -32.17
CA VAL A 407 -15.51 -19.48 -33.27
C VAL A 407 -16.49 -19.22 -34.41
N ASP A 408 -17.41 -20.14 -34.69
CA ASP A 408 -18.49 -19.90 -35.66
C ASP A 408 -19.45 -18.80 -35.17
N ASP A 409 -19.87 -18.89 -33.90
CA ASP A 409 -20.75 -17.91 -33.27
C ASP A 409 -20.14 -16.50 -33.32
N PHE A 410 -18.83 -16.40 -33.11
CA PHE A 410 -18.12 -15.13 -33.21
C PHE A 410 -17.94 -14.64 -34.66
N LEU A 411 -17.39 -15.45 -35.56
CA LEU A 411 -17.04 -15.02 -36.92
C LEU A 411 -18.25 -14.69 -37.80
N PHE A 412 -19.39 -15.35 -37.54
CA PHE A 412 -20.57 -15.22 -38.39
C PHE A 412 -21.81 -14.71 -37.67
N GLY A 413 -21.88 -14.84 -36.35
CA GLY A 413 -22.98 -14.36 -35.52
C GLY A 413 -22.70 -12.99 -34.93
N SER A 414 -22.00 -12.94 -33.79
CA SER A 414 -21.84 -11.71 -33.01
C SER A 414 -20.95 -10.68 -33.70
N LYS A 415 -19.83 -11.12 -34.30
CA LYS A 415 -18.73 -10.29 -34.81
C LYS A 415 -18.21 -9.22 -33.82
N ALA A 416 -18.60 -9.35 -32.56
CA ALA A 416 -18.27 -8.45 -31.47
C ALA A 416 -17.52 -9.26 -30.41
N GLY A 417 -16.31 -8.85 -30.07
CA GLY A 417 -15.41 -9.65 -29.24
C GLY A 417 -14.33 -8.84 -28.55
N PHE A 418 -13.61 -9.53 -27.65
CA PHE A 418 -12.39 -9.01 -27.02
C PHE A 418 -11.13 -9.69 -27.60
N CYS A 419 -9.93 -9.34 -27.16
CA CYS A 419 -8.67 -9.81 -27.75
C CYS A 419 -8.56 -11.36 -27.83
N GLU A 420 -9.04 -12.08 -26.82
CA GLU A 420 -9.09 -13.55 -26.81
C GLU A 420 -9.95 -14.14 -27.94
N HIS A 421 -11.03 -13.46 -28.35
CA HIS A 421 -11.93 -13.90 -29.43
C HIS A 421 -11.22 -13.76 -30.78
N TYR A 422 -10.59 -12.61 -31.01
CA TYR A 422 -9.84 -12.33 -32.22
C TYR A 422 -8.61 -13.22 -32.36
N ALA A 423 -7.80 -13.35 -31.30
CA ALA A 423 -6.61 -14.21 -31.30
C ALA A 423 -6.99 -15.69 -31.50
N GLY A 424 -7.99 -16.19 -30.76
CA GLY A 424 -8.46 -17.58 -30.89
C GLY A 424 -9.00 -17.88 -32.28
N ALA A 425 -9.94 -17.06 -32.77
CA ALA A 425 -10.53 -17.26 -34.10
C ALA A 425 -9.51 -17.17 -35.24
N TYR A 426 -8.57 -16.23 -35.13
CA TYR A 426 -7.47 -16.10 -36.08
C TYR A 426 -6.61 -17.37 -36.10
N VAL A 427 -6.20 -17.89 -34.94
CA VAL A 427 -5.36 -19.10 -34.87
C VAL A 427 -6.12 -20.31 -35.43
N VAL A 428 -7.42 -20.48 -35.15
CA VAL A 428 -8.21 -21.55 -35.78
C VAL A 428 -8.22 -21.45 -37.30
N LEU A 429 -8.46 -20.25 -37.86
CA LEU A 429 -8.42 -20.04 -39.31
C LEU A 429 -7.05 -20.35 -39.91
N MET A 430 -5.97 -19.89 -39.29
CA MET A 430 -4.61 -20.14 -39.77
C MET A 430 -4.27 -21.64 -39.74
N ARG A 431 -4.58 -22.34 -38.65
CA ARG A 431 -4.40 -23.79 -38.54
C ARG A 431 -5.20 -24.57 -39.57
N ALA A 432 -6.47 -24.21 -39.75
CA ALA A 432 -7.35 -24.84 -40.74
C ALA A 432 -6.89 -24.60 -42.19
N MET A 433 -6.15 -23.52 -42.45
CA MET A 433 -5.50 -23.29 -43.74
C MET A 433 -4.14 -23.99 -43.86
N GLY A 434 -3.65 -24.69 -42.84
CA GLY A 434 -2.35 -25.37 -42.87
C GLY A 434 -1.16 -24.47 -42.50
N VAL A 435 -1.40 -23.38 -41.77
CA VAL A 435 -0.35 -22.52 -41.23
C VAL A 435 -0.21 -22.77 -39.73
N ALA A 436 0.99 -23.14 -39.31
CA ALA A 436 1.30 -23.36 -37.90
C ALA A 436 1.10 -22.06 -37.11
N ALA A 437 0.25 -22.11 -36.10
CA ALA A 437 -0.17 -20.93 -35.36
C ALA A 437 -0.45 -21.24 -33.88
N ARG A 438 -0.28 -20.24 -33.01
CA ARG A 438 -0.52 -20.35 -31.57
C ARG A 438 -1.00 -19.03 -30.96
N VAL A 439 -1.66 -19.11 -29.81
CA VAL A 439 -2.06 -17.95 -29.03
C VAL A 439 -0.98 -17.64 -28.00
N VAL A 440 -0.74 -16.36 -27.75
CA VAL A 440 0.13 -15.87 -26.68
C VAL A 440 -0.68 -14.92 -25.80
N THR A 441 -0.60 -15.12 -24.49
CA THR A 441 -1.21 -14.22 -23.50
C THR A 441 -0.13 -13.51 -22.70
N GLY A 442 -0.44 -12.28 -22.31
CA GLY A 442 0.51 -11.36 -21.73
C GLY A 442 -0.14 -10.02 -21.45
N TYR A 443 0.66 -8.96 -21.58
CA TYR A 443 0.17 -7.58 -21.53
C TYR A 443 0.64 -6.84 -22.77
N GLN A 444 -0.11 -5.82 -23.20
CA GLN A 444 0.27 -4.97 -24.32
C GLN A 444 0.17 -3.50 -23.94
N GLY A 445 1.28 -2.78 -24.15
CA GLY A 445 1.38 -1.35 -23.92
C GLY A 445 1.87 -1.01 -22.51
N GLY A 446 1.15 -0.10 -21.86
CA GLY A 446 1.47 0.45 -20.55
C GLY A 446 1.44 1.98 -20.56
N GLU A 447 1.33 2.58 -19.39
CA GLU A 447 1.26 4.02 -19.22
C GLU A 447 2.58 4.58 -18.69
N LEU A 448 3.26 5.39 -19.50
CA LEU A 448 4.49 6.06 -19.09
C LEU A 448 4.14 7.23 -18.18
N ASN A 449 4.66 7.21 -16.95
CA ASN A 449 4.57 8.33 -16.05
C ASN A 449 5.72 9.32 -16.35
N PRO A 450 5.43 10.54 -16.85
CA PRO A 450 6.47 11.51 -17.19
C PRO A 450 7.19 12.08 -15.95
N VAL A 451 6.65 11.90 -14.74
CA VAL A 451 7.20 12.46 -13.50
C VAL A 451 8.39 11.64 -12.99
N ASP A 452 8.27 10.31 -12.99
CA ASP A 452 9.31 9.39 -12.47
C ASP A 452 9.95 8.50 -13.54
N GLY A 453 9.46 8.54 -14.79
CA GLY A 453 9.99 7.79 -15.92
C GLY A 453 9.66 6.29 -15.90
N TYR A 454 8.76 5.84 -15.03
CA TYR A 454 8.31 4.45 -15.02
C TYR A 454 7.12 4.23 -15.95
N LEU A 455 7.17 3.16 -16.72
CA LEU A 455 6.03 2.61 -17.43
C LEU A 455 5.25 1.70 -16.47
N THR A 456 3.99 2.01 -16.20
CA THR A 456 3.10 1.15 -15.40
C THR A 456 2.25 0.29 -16.33
N VAL A 457 2.31 -1.03 -16.14
CA VAL A 457 1.45 -1.99 -16.81
C VAL A 457 0.42 -2.50 -15.82
N ARG A 458 -0.87 -2.37 -16.15
CA ARG A 458 -2.01 -2.73 -15.30
C ARG A 458 -2.62 -4.07 -15.70
N GLN A 459 -3.45 -4.63 -14.84
CA GLN A 459 -4.27 -5.80 -15.18
C GLN A 459 -5.15 -5.51 -16.41
N SER A 460 -5.65 -4.28 -16.53
CA SER A 460 -6.39 -3.80 -17.70
C SER A 460 -5.61 -3.94 -19.01
N ASP A 461 -4.27 -3.89 -18.97
CA ASP A 461 -3.43 -4.00 -20.16
C ASP A 461 -3.27 -5.46 -20.63
N ALA A 462 -3.87 -6.44 -19.93
CA ALA A 462 -3.86 -7.84 -20.32
C ALA A 462 -4.34 -8.01 -21.76
N HIS A 463 -3.62 -8.84 -22.50
CA HIS A 463 -3.81 -8.97 -23.93
C HIS A 463 -3.51 -10.39 -24.43
N ALA A 464 -4.22 -10.77 -25.49
CA ALA A 464 -3.99 -12.00 -26.22
C ALA A 464 -3.73 -11.66 -27.70
N TRP A 465 -2.68 -12.26 -28.26
CA TRP A 465 -2.33 -12.14 -29.68
C TRP A 465 -1.98 -13.50 -30.26
N ALA A 466 -1.67 -13.54 -31.55
CA ALA A 466 -1.31 -14.77 -32.25
C ALA A 466 0.15 -14.74 -32.70
N GLU A 467 0.71 -15.92 -32.91
CA GLU A 467 1.95 -16.10 -33.66
C GLU A 467 1.71 -17.09 -34.78
N ILE A 468 2.30 -16.82 -35.95
CA ILE A 468 2.32 -17.74 -37.09
C ILE A 468 3.75 -18.09 -37.42
N TRP A 469 3.99 -19.31 -37.84
CA TRP A 469 5.32 -19.74 -38.28
C TRP A 469 5.44 -19.74 -39.80
N THR A 470 6.57 -19.25 -40.30
CA THR A 470 6.95 -19.34 -41.72
C THR A 470 8.34 -19.97 -41.86
N PRO A 471 8.62 -20.75 -42.91
CA PRO A 471 9.94 -21.37 -43.08
C PRO A 471 11.11 -20.39 -43.09
N GLN A 472 10.94 -19.23 -43.74
CA GLN A 472 12.03 -18.27 -43.94
C GLN A 472 12.25 -17.37 -42.72
N ALA A 473 11.19 -16.95 -42.04
CA ALA A 473 11.29 -15.96 -40.97
C ALA A 473 11.02 -16.52 -39.56
N GLY A 474 10.58 -17.77 -39.45
CA GLY A 474 10.24 -18.39 -38.19
C GLY A 474 8.91 -17.91 -37.62
N TRP A 475 8.77 -17.94 -36.30
CA TRP A 475 7.62 -17.43 -35.57
C TRP A 475 7.54 -15.91 -35.65
N GLN A 476 6.38 -15.42 -36.10
CA GLN A 476 6.08 -14.01 -36.25
C GLN A 476 4.82 -13.65 -35.46
N ARG A 477 4.90 -12.59 -34.67
CA ARG A 477 3.73 -12.04 -33.98
C ARG A 477 2.75 -11.44 -35.00
N VAL A 478 1.48 -11.77 -34.81
CA VAL A 478 0.35 -11.12 -35.46
C VAL A 478 -0.67 -10.77 -34.40
N ASP A 479 -1.08 -9.50 -34.33
CA ASP A 479 -2.18 -9.09 -33.45
C ASP A 479 -3.45 -8.81 -34.28
N PRO A 480 -4.43 -9.74 -34.30
CA PRO A 480 -5.66 -9.54 -35.04
C PRO A 480 -6.54 -8.43 -34.43
N THR A 481 -6.34 -8.08 -33.16
CA THR A 481 -7.04 -6.97 -32.50
C THR A 481 -6.68 -5.64 -33.16
N ALA A 482 -5.41 -5.47 -33.57
CA ALA A 482 -4.95 -4.26 -34.26
C ALA A 482 -5.68 -4.01 -35.59
N ALA A 483 -6.28 -5.05 -36.19
CA ALA A 483 -7.08 -4.92 -37.40
C ALA A 483 -8.46 -4.29 -37.14
N VAL A 484 -9.01 -4.39 -35.93
CA VAL A 484 -10.35 -3.86 -35.58
C VAL A 484 -10.27 -2.63 -34.69
N ALA A 485 -9.31 -2.60 -33.77
CA ALA A 485 -9.09 -1.51 -32.84
C ALA A 485 -7.61 -1.09 -32.85
N PRO A 486 -7.11 -0.43 -33.91
CA PRO A 486 -5.71 -0.03 -33.99
C PRO A 486 -5.29 0.89 -32.84
N GLU A 487 -6.18 1.77 -32.39
CA GLU A 487 -5.94 2.69 -31.27
C GLU A 487 -5.60 1.97 -29.94
N ARG A 488 -6.12 0.74 -29.73
CA ARG A 488 -5.77 -0.09 -28.56
C ARG A 488 -4.28 -0.37 -28.48
N VAL A 489 -3.66 -0.67 -29.62
CA VAL A 489 -2.24 -1.02 -29.72
C VAL A 489 -1.36 0.22 -29.82
N GLN A 490 -1.88 1.30 -30.43
CA GLN A 490 -1.13 2.54 -30.64
C GLN A 490 -1.13 3.49 -29.43
N ARG A 491 -2.23 3.57 -28.67
CA ARG A 491 -2.46 4.59 -27.64
C ARG A 491 -2.81 4.06 -26.24
N ASN A 492 -2.90 2.74 -26.05
CA ASN A 492 -3.28 2.02 -24.81
C ASN A 492 -4.81 1.83 -24.60
N LEU A 493 -5.24 0.75 -23.90
CA LEU A 493 -6.65 0.35 -23.70
C LEU A 493 -7.52 1.43 -23.08
N ALA A 494 -7.04 2.05 -22.00
CA ALA A 494 -7.78 3.07 -21.26
C ALA A 494 -8.14 4.29 -22.12
N ARG A 495 -7.45 4.48 -23.26
CA ARG A 495 -7.71 5.56 -24.23
C ARG A 495 -8.44 5.09 -25.49
N ALA A 496 -8.54 3.78 -25.70
CA ALA A 496 -9.12 3.19 -26.90
C ALA A 496 -10.61 2.83 -26.76
N LEU A 497 -11.13 2.75 -25.53
CA LEU A 497 -12.55 2.51 -25.27
C LEU A 497 -13.26 3.82 -24.94
N PRO A 498 -14.46 4.07 -25.49
CA PRO A 498 -15.28 5.21 -25.09
C PRO A 498 -15.66 5.06 -23.60
N PRO A 499 -15.68 6.17 -22.82
CA PRO A 499 -16.10 6.11 -21.43
C PRO A 499 -17.53 5.54 -21.35
N PRO A 500 -17.84 4.69 -20.35
CA PRO A 500 -19.19 4.16 -20.20
C PRO A 500 -20.18 5.32 -20.16
N SER A 501 -21.21 5.24 -21.00
CA SER A 501 -22.30 6.21 -21.11
C SER A 501 -23.25 6.07 -19.91
N GLY A 502 -22.75 6.37 -18.72
CA GLY A 502 -23.49 6.30 -17.46
C GLY A 502 -23.02 7.38 -16.50
N PHE A 503 -23.95 8.28 -16.12
CA PHE A 503 -23.74 9.51 -15.35
C PHE A 503 -22.95 10.60 -16.11
N GLY A 504 -23.36 11.87 -15.97
CA GLY A 504 -22.78 13.06 -16.63
C GLY A 504 -21.34 13.41 -16.22
N LEU A 505 -20.54 12.40 -15.88
CA LEU A 505 -19.12 12.47 -15.54
C LEU A 505 -18.22 12.27 -16.77
N ALA A 506 -18.77 12.04 -17.96
CA ALA A 506 -18.01 11.88 -19.20
C ALA A 506 -16.97 12.99 -19.43
N PRO A 507 -17.27 14.30 -19.19
CA PRO A 507 -16.26 15.35 -19.35
C PRO A 507 -15.09 15.23 -18.36
N LEU A 508 -15.33 14.73 -17.14
CA LEU A 508 -14.29 14.52 -16.13
C LEU A 508 -13.42 13.30 -16.46
N LEU A 509 -14.02 12.24 -16.99
CA LEU A 509 -13.32 11.05 -17.48
C LEU A 509 -12.47 11.34 -18.72
N GLU A 510 -12.97 12.17 -19.64
CA GLU A 510 -12.21 12.65 -20.80
C GLU A 510 -11.02 13.51 -20.37
N LEU A 511 -11.22 14.44 -19.43
CA LEU A 511 -10.14 15.22 -18.81
C LEU A 511 -9.10 14.34 -18.11
N GLN A 512 -9.52 13.27 -17.43
CA GLN A 512 -8.61 12.33 -16.78
C GLN A 512 -7.72 11.57 -17.79
N ASN A 513 -8.24 11.29 -18.98
CA ASN A 513 -7.56 10.56 -20.04
C ASN A 513 -6.64 11.44 -20.91
N ASP A 514 -6.81 12.76 -20.89
CA ASP A 514 -5.90 13.73 -21.52
C ASP A 514 -4.60 13.88 -20.71
N PRO A 515 -3.43 13.49 -21.25
CA PRO A 515 -2.13 13.61 -20.57
C PRO A 515 -1.76 15.05 -20.18
N GLY A 516 -2.28 16.05 -20.90
CA GLY A 516 -1.99 17.46 -20.67
C GLY A 516 -2.81 18.09 -19.54
N SER A 517 -3.84 17.40 -19.04
CA SER A 517 -4.76 17.96 -18.05
C SER A 517 -4.13 18.05 -16.65
N TRP A 518 -4.63 18.99 -15.85
CA TRP A 518 -4.21 19.13 -14.44
C TRP A 518 -4.58 17.88 -13.61
N LEU A 519 -5.68 17.19 -13.96
CA LEU A 519 -6.12 15.94 -13.32
C LEU A 519 -5.15 14.80 -13.62
N ALA A 520 -4.70 14.68 -14.88
CA ALA A 520 -3.67 13.71 -15.25
C ALA A 520 -2.34 14.00 -14.56
N GLN A 521 -1.93 15.27 -14.49
CA GLN A 521 -0.72 15.68 -13.75
C GLN A 521 -0.80 15.30 -12.26
N LEU A 522 -1.94 15.54 -11.59
CA LEU A 522 -2.14 15.11 -10.20
C LEU A 522 -2.06 13.58 -10.06
N ARG A 523 -2.68 12.83 -10.99
CA ARG A 523 -2.62 11.36 -11.00
C ARG A 523 -1.19 10.85 -11.19
N TYR A 524 -0.43 11.43 -12.12
CA TYR A 524 0.98 11.09 -12.35
C TYR A 524 1.86 11.43 -11.14
N ASN A 525 1.67 12.59 -10.52
CA ASN A 525 2.38 12.98 -9.30
C ASN A 525 2.05 12.05 -8.14
N TYR A 526 0.76 11.72 -7.92
CA TYR A 526 0.36 10.76 -6.90
C TYR A 526 0.94 9.37 -7.16
N ALA A 527 0.90 8.90 -8.41
CA ALA A 527 1.51 7.62 -8.79
C ALA A 527 3.02 7.60 -8.55
N ALA A 528 3.73 8.69 -8.87
CA ALA A 528 5.17 8.85 -8.62
C ALA A 528 5.49 8.90 -7.12
N LEU A 529 4.69 9.61 -6.32
CA LEU A 529 4.81 9.63 -4.85
C LEU A 529 4.58 8.25 -4.26
N ASN A 530 3.53 7.54 -4.71
CA ASN A 530 3.24 6.18 -4.27
C ASN A 530 4.34 5.19 -4.69
N ASN A 531 4.90 5.32 -5.90
CA ASN A 531 6.03 4.54 -6.35
C ASN A 531 7.28 4.82 -5.49
N SER A 532 7.55 6.09 -5.18
CA SER A 532 8.65 6.50 -4.29
C SER A 532 8.49 5.95 -2.87
N TRP A 533 7.27 6.01 -2.32
CA TRP A 533 6.92 5.40 -1.05
C TRP A 533 7.16 3.89 -1.05
N ASN A 534 6.72 3.19 -2.10
CA ASN A 534 6.98 1.77 -2.25
C ASN A 534 8.48 1.46 -2.28
N GLN A 535 9.26 2.22 -3.05
CA GLN A 535 10.69 1.97 -3.21
C GLN A 535 11.52 2.26 -1.95
N TRP A 536 11.19 3.33 -1.21
CA TRP A 536 11.99 3.80 -0.08
C TRP A 536 11.49 3.34 1.27
N VAL A 537 10.18 3.06 1.40
CA VAL A 537 9.57 2.71 2.69
C VAL A 537 9.22 1.23 2.74
N LEU A 538 8.50 0.71 1.74
CA LEU A 538 8.06 -0.69 1.76
C LEU A 538 9.17 -1.66 1.35
N ASP A 539 9.90 -1.33 0.29
CA ASP A 539 10.99 -2.15 -0.27
C ASP A 539 12.34 -1.80 0.38
N TYR A 540 12.34 -1.24 1.60
CA TYR A 540 13.57 -1.01 2.38
C TYR A 540 14.04 -2.32 3.02
N ASN A 541 14.75 -3.11 2.23
CA ASN A 541 15.23 -4.45 2.59
C ASN A 541 16.63 -4.40 3.27
N PRO A 542 17.11 -5.51 3.87
CA PRO A 542 18.45 -5.61 4.44
C PRO A 542 19.57 -5.21 3.48
N ASP A 543 19.45 -5.49 2.18
CA ASP A 543 20.48 -5.15 1.19
C ASP A 543 20.61 -3.63 1.01
N LYS A 544 19.47 -2.92 0.83
CA LYS A 544 19.44 -1.45 0.78
C LYS A 544 19.87 -0.82 2.11
N GLN A 545 19.46 -1.42 3.23
CA GLN A 545 19.91 -0.96 4.55
C GLN A 545 21.43 -1.09 4.67
N ARG A 546 21.99 -2.22 4.24
CA ARG A 546 23.42 -2.48 4.25
C ARG A 546 24.16 -1.51 3.35
N SER A 547 23.74 -1.33 2.10
CA SER A 547 24.38 -0.39 1.18
C SER A 547 24.35 1.04 1.71
N PHE A 548 23.22 1.49 2.26
CA PHE A 548 23.10 2.81 2.87
C PHE A 548 24.01 2.98 4.10
N LEU A 549 24.07 1.97 4.97
CA LEU A 549 24.96 1.99 6.14
C LEU A 549 26.44 1.89 5.74
N GLU A 550 26.78 1.21 4.65
CA GLU A 550 28.14 1.15 4.12
C GLU A 550 28.57 2.50 3.53
N GLU A 551 27.72 3.18 2.76
CA GLU A 551 27.99 4.55 2.27
C GLU A 551 28.15 5.56 3.41
N LEU A 552 27.27 5.49 4.41
CA LEU A 552 27.34 6.35 5.59
C LEU A 552 28.57 6.00 6.46
N GLY A 553 28.93 4.71 6.51
CA GLY A 553 30.12 4.21 7.19
C GLY A 553 31.41 4.64 6.52
N ALA A 554 31.45 4.68 5.19
CA ALA A 554 32.59 5.21 4.43
C ALA A 554 32.83 6.70 4.72
N THR A 555 31.77 7.45 5.04
CA THR A 555 31.85 8.88 5.37
C THR A 555 32.24 9.13 6.85
N PHE A 556 31.78 8.28 7.78
CA PHE A 556 31.89 8.52 9.23
C PHE A 556 32.61 7.40 10.02
N GLY A 557 33.30 6.49 9.35
CA GLY A 557 34.02 5.34 9.93
C GLY A 557 33.13 4.17 10.35
N ASN A 558 32.09 4.42 11.15
CA ASN A 558 31.10 3.40 11.53
C ASN A 558 29.70 4.02 11.65
N ALA A 559 28.84 3.67 10.69
CA ALA A 559 27.49 4.22 10.54
C ALA A 559 26.56 3.95 11.73
N ARG A 560 26.70 2.79 12.38
CA ARG A 560 25.83 2.43 13.52
C ARG A 560 26.17 3.28 14.75
N SER A 561 27.45 3.54 15.00
CA SER A 561 27.88 4.46 16.05
C SER A 561 27.53 5.92 15.72
N ALA A 562 27.59 6.33 14.45
CA ALA A 562 27.20 7.69 14.03
C ALA A 562 25.70 7.94 14.23
N LEU A 563 24.85 7.00 13.83
CA LEU A 563 23.40 7.06 14.08
C LEU A 563 23.08 7.02 15.58
N ALA A 564 23.73 6.17 16.36
CA ALA A 564 23.56 6.14 17.81
C ALA A 564 24.02 7.44 18.48
N ALA A 565 25.13 8.04 18.04
CA ALA A 565 25.61 9.31 18.56
C ALA A 565 24.66 10.47 18.22
N LEU A 566 24.11 10.50 17.00
CA LEU A 566 23.08 11.47 16.60
C LEU A 566 21.80 11.33 17.41
N LEU A 567 21.37 10.10 17.69
CA LEU A 567 20.23 9.82 18.57
C LEU A 567 20.45 10.40 19.98
N VAL A 568 21.62 10.10 20.56
CA VAL A 568 21.99 10.58 21.90
C VAL A 568 22.09 12.11 21.92
N ALA A 569 22.72 12.72 20.91
CA ALA A 569 22.82 14.17 20.79
C ALA A 569 21.45 14.84 20.68
N ALA A 570 20.52 14.27 19.89
CA ALA A 570 19.15 14.75 19.77
C ALA A 570 18.39 14.65 21.10
N LEU A 571 18.52 13.53 21.82
CA LEU A 571 17.90 13.34 23.14
C LEU A 571 18.47 14.33 24.18
N VAL A 572 19.78 14.56 24.17
CA VAL A 572 20.44 15.53 25.06
C VAL A 572 20.02 16.96 24.72
N ALA A 573 19.94 17.32 23.44
CA ALA A 573 19.47 18.63 22.99
C ALA A 573 18.00 18.86 23.39
N LEU A 574 17.13 17.86 23.20
CA LEU A 574 15.73 17.91 23.64
C LEU A 574 15.62 18.05 25.16
N TRP A 575 16.43 17.31 25.92
CA TRP A 575 16.49 17.41 27.38
C TRP A 575 16.95 18.80 27.84
N ARG A 576 18.00 19.36 27.22
CA ARG A 576 18.49 20.72 27.50
C ARG A 576 17.46 21.79 27.14
N TRP A 577 16.83 21.69 25.98
CA TRP A 577 15.77 22.60 25.58
C TRP A 577 14.60 22.56 26.57
N ARG A 578 14.21 21.36 27.02
CA ARG A 578 13.14 21.18 28.01
C ARG A 578 13.53 21.68 29.42
N GLN A 579 14.80 21.57 29.80
CA GLN A 579 15.35 22.18 31.02
C GLN A 579 15.28 23.72 30.95
N GLN A 580 15.64 24.30 29.81
CA GLN A 580 15.60 25.75 29.58
C GLN A 580 14.16 26.30 29.49
N GLN A 581 13.21 25.48 29.03
CA GLN A 581 11.80 25.81 28.91
C GLN A 581 10.99 25.57 30.19
N ARG A 582 11.59 25.10 31.30
CA ARG A 582 10.89 25.12 32.60
C ARG A 582 10.70 26.60 32.96
N PRO A 583 9.46 27.13 32.94
CA PRO A 583 9.24 28.47 33.45
C PRO A 583 9.52 28.37 34.95
N THR A 584 10.63 28.95 35.41
CA THR A 584 10.73 29.30 36.81
C THR A 584 9.57 30.25 37.05
N ASP A 585 8.58 29.81 37.83
CA ASP A 585 7.51 30.67 38.32
C ASP A 585 8.20 31.96 38.83
N ALA A 586 7.74 33.14 38.42
CA ALA A 586 8.44 34.40 38.70
C ALA A 586 8.76 34.56 40.19
N LEU A 587 7.92 33.97 41.04
CA LEU A 587 8.10 33.83 42.48
C LEU A 587 9.33 32.99 42.88
N ASP A 588 9.52 31.84 42.26
CA ASP A 588 10.68 30.95 42.50
C ASP A 588 11.98 31.56 41.94
N GLY A 589 11.90 32.30 40.84
CA GLY A 589 13.02 33.07 40.31
C GLY A 589 13.53 34.13 41.30
N LEU A 590 12.61 34.85 41.95
CA LEU A 590 12.93 35.86 42.98
C LEU A 590 13.50 35.22 44.25
N TYR A 591 12.91 34.12 44.71
CA TYR A 591 13.43 33.41 45.88
C TYR A 591 14.82 32.82 45.65
N ALA A 592 15.10 32.28 44.45
CA ALA A 592 16.43 31.82 44.09
C ALA A 592 17.44 32.99 44.02
N ALA A 593 17.03 34.17 43.55
CA ALA A 593 17.87 35.36 43.56
C ALA A 593 18.20 35.83 45.00
N PHE A 594 17.21 35.84 45.89
CA PHE A 594 17.39 36.11 47.31
C PHE A 594 18.37 35.12 47.97
N CYS A 595 18.17 33.82 47.75
CA CYS A 595 19.06 32.79 48.31
C CYS A 595 20.51 32.95 47.80
N ARG A 596 20.71 33.27 46.51
CA ARG A 596 22.05 33.54 45.95
C ARG A 596 22.68 34.79 46.56
N GLN A 597 21.90 35.85 46.79
CA GLN A 597 22.36 37.09 47.40
C GLN A 597 22.84 36.86 48.84
N GLN A 598 22.10 36.07 49.62
CA GLN A 598 22.46 35.75 51.01
C GLN A 598 23.62 34.75 51.09
N ALA A 599 23.70 33.79 50.14
CA ALA A 599 24.83 32.88 50.03
C ALA A 599 26.16 33.60 49.76
N ARG A 600 26.16 34.67 48.95
CA ARG A 600 27.34 35.52 48.71
C ARG A 600 27.85 36.23 49.97
N ARG A 601 27.07 36.23 51.05
CA ARG A 601 27.42 36.84 52.34
C ARG A 601 27.71 35.83 53.43
N GLY A 602 27.95 34.58 53.04
CA GLY A 602 28.30 33.50 53.96
C GLY A 602 27.12 32.82 54.64
N VAL A 603 25.86 33.20 54.33
CA VAL A 603 24.67 32.60 54.96
C VAL A 603 23.81 31.90 53.90
N ALA A 604 24.36 30.84 53.32
CA ALA A 604 23.67 30.01 52.32
C ALA A 604 22.55 29.17 52.98
N ARG A 605 21.38 29.10 52.30
CA ARG A 605 20.26 28.24 52.70
C ARG A 605 20.67 26.76 52.69
N LEU A 606 20.29 26.01 53.73
CA LEU A 606 20.52 24.56 53.76
C LEU A 606 19.47 23.81 52.93
N PRO A 607 19.80 22.63 52.33
CA PRO A 607 18.87 21.90 51.46
C PRO A 607 17.52 21.54 52.11
N ALA A 608 17.51 21.26 53.41
CA ALA A 608 16.31 20.87 54.17
C ALA A 608 15.58 22.06 54.82
N GLU A 609 16.05 23.29 54.64
CA GLU A 609 15.55 24.46 55.37
C GLU A 609 14.39 25.13 54.65
N GLY A 610 13.24 25.28 55.31
CA GLY A 610 12.10 26.03 54.78
C GLY A 610 12.28 27.55 54.88
N PRO A 611 11.46 28.37 54.19
CA PRO A 611 11.59 29.83 54.22
C PRO A 611 11.50 30.44 55.63
N HIS A 612 10.63 29.93 56.50
CA HIS A 612 10.50 30.39 57.88
C HIS A 612 11.73 30.04 58.74
N SER A 613 12.23 28.81 58.60
CA SER A 613 13.47 28.38 59.27
C SER A 613 14.68 29.19 58.80
N TYR A 614 14.73 29.50 57.50
CA TYR A 614 15.78 30.34 56.94
C TYR A 614 15.69 31.79 57.41
N ALA A 615 14.47 32.33 57.58
CA ALA A 615 14.26 33.65 58.16
C ALA A 615 14.79 33.73 59.59
N ALA A 616 14.49 32.72 60.42
CA ALA A 616 14.99 32.66 61.79
C ALA A 616 16.53 32.67 61.87
N ARG A 617 17.20 31.91 60.99
CA ARG A 617 18.67 31.89 60.92
C ARG A 617 19.25 33.21 60.39
N LEU A 618 18.57 33.87 59.44
CA LEU A 618 18.98 35.18 58.92
C LEU A 618 18.80 36.33 59.91
N ARG A 619 18.00 36.17 60.97
CA ARG A 619 17.91 37.13 62.09
C ARG A 619 19.15 37.12 62.98
N ALA A 620 19.84 35.98 63.07
CA ALA A 620 21.09 35.83 63.82
C ALA A 620 22.35 36.18 63.00
N ALA A 621 22.20 36.44 61.70
CA ALA A 621 23.30 36.84 60.83
C ALA A 621 23.66 38.33 61.01
N PRO A 622 24.86 38.79 60.61
CA PRO A 622 25.19 40.22 60.64
C PRO A 622 24.30 41.03 59.68
N GLY A 623 23.80 42.18 60.15
CA GLY A 623 23.00 43.11 59.34
C GLY A 623 22.45 44.29 60.13
N SER A 624 22.02 45.33 59.41
CA SER A 624 21.29 46.45 60.02
C SER A 624 19.84 46.04 60.35
N ALA A 625 19.20 46.73 61.30
CA ALA A 625 17.79 46.48 61.64
C ALA A 625 16.86 46.54 60.40
N ALA A 626 17.14 47.46 59.47
CA ALA A 626 16.41 47.58 58.21
C ALA A 626 16.61 46.36 57.28
N GLN A 627 17.82 45.81 57.21
CA GLN A 627 18.11 44.61 56.41
C GLN A 627 17.44 43.37 57.00
N HIS A 628 17.43 43.24 58.33
CA HIS A 628 16.73 42.14 59.00
C HIS A 628 15.22 42.20 58.75
N ALA A 629 14.61 43.39 58.86
CA ALA A 629 13.20 43.59 58.54
C ALA A 629 12.88 43.26 57.07
N ALA A 630 13.71 43.70 56.12
CA ALA A 630 13.51 43.42 54.70
C ALA A 630 13.63 41.91 54.38
N ARG A 631 14.61 41.20 54.97
CA ARG A 631 14.80 39.75 54.81
C ARG A 631 13.61 38.96 55.35
N ASP A 632 13.11 39.34 56.52
CA ASP A 632 11.97 38.70 57.17
C ASP A 632 10.67 38.90 56.38
N GLN A 633 10.42 40.14 55.95
CA GLN A 633 9.27 40.48 55.13
C GLN A 633 9.30 39.78 53.76
N PHE A 634 10.47 39.66 53.13
CA PHE A 634 10.63 38.93 51.87
C PHE A 634 10.26 37.44 52.02
N LEU A 635 10.77 36.78 53.06
CA LEU A 635 10.53 35.35 53.29
C LEU A 635 9.10 35.05 53.76
N HIS A 636 8.52 35.92 54.57
CA HIS A 636 7.12 35.82 54.99
C HIS A 636 6.17 35.97 53.79
N LEU A 637 6.39 36.98 52.95
CA LEU A 637 5.57 37.21 51.74
C LEU A 637 5.75 36.09 50.72
N TYR A 638 6.98 35.57 50.52
CA TYR A 638 7.21 34.39 49.69
C TYR A 638 6.47 33.16 50.24
N GLY A 639 6.56 32.91 51.55
CA GLY A 639 5.90 31.78 52.22
C GLY A 639 4.38 31.83 52.06
N GLY A 640 3.78 32.99 52.29
CA GLY A 640 2.34 33.20 52.10
C GLY A 640 1.88 32.99 50.64
N LEU A 641 2.65 33.48 49.66
CA LEU A 641 2.32 33.30 48.24
C LEU A 641 2.53 31.88 47.72
N LYS A 642 3.51 31.14 48.29
CA LYS A 642 3.87 29.80 47.83
C LYS A 642 3.04 28.70 48.49
N TYR A 643 2.69 28.88 49.77
CA TYR A 643 2.07 27.84 50.60
C TYR A 643 0.70 28.23 51.17
N GLY A 644 0.22 29.48 51.00
CA GLY A 644 -1.09 29.92 51.45
C GLY A 644 -2.24 29.62 50.47
N ALA A 645 -3.47 29.50 50.98
CA ALA A 645 -4.69 29.39 50.16
C ALA A 645 -5.04 30.76 49.53
N GLY A 646 -4.97 30.85 48.20
CA GLY A 646 -4.82 32.13 47.49
C GLY A 646 -6.04 33.05 47.45
N GLY A 647 -5.82 34.33 47.78
CA GLY A 647 -6.63 35.45 47.31
C GLY A 647 -6.08 35.99 45.98
N THR A 648 -6.91 36.01 44.93
CA THR A 648 -6.48 36.27 43.54
C THR A 648 -6.16 37.73 43.21
N GLU A 649 -6.56 38.70 44.02
CA GLU A 649 -6.40 40.13 43.69
C GLU A 649 -5.00 40.72 44.01
N SER A 650 -4.10 40.00 44.70
CA SER A 650 -2.84 40.59 45.22
C SER A 650 -1.54 40.00 44.63
N ARG A 651 -1.58 38.94 43.82
CA ARG A 651 -0.34 38.21 43.43
C ARG A 651 0.64 39.05 42.60
N SER A 652 0.17 39.95 41.73
CA SER A 652 1.03 40.85 40.93
C SER A 652 1.65 41.97 41.77
N ALA A 653 0.87 42.57 42.67
CA ALA A 653 1.33 43.58 43.61
C ALA A 653 2.38 42.99 44.58
N SER A 654 2.12 41.81 45.16
CA SER A 654 3.08 41.14 46.03
C SER A 654 4.37 40.70 45.31
N LEU A 655 4.30 40.33 44.03
CA LEU A 655 5.50 40.07 43.22
C LEU A 655 6.33 41.34 42.96
N ALA A 656 5.68 42.49 42.77
CA ALA A 656 6.36 43.78 42.67
C ALA A 656 7.01 44.17 44.02
N THR A 657 6.32 43.96 45.14
CA THR A 657 6.88 44.15 46.48
C THR A 657 8.10 43.27 46.73
N LEU A 658 8.07 41.99 46.35
CA LEU A 658 9.24 41.10 46.45
C LEU A 658 10.42 41.61 45.62
N LYS A 659 10.17 42.13 44.40
CA LYS A 659 11.23 42.74 43.58
C LYS A 659 11.87 43.96 44.24
N ASN A 660 11.07 44.80 44.90
CA ASN A 660 11.55 46.00 45.60
C ASN A 660 12.27 45.68 46.91
N LEU A 661 11.87 44.61 47.61
CA LEU A 661 12.52 44.15 48.84
C LEU A 661 13.88 43.48 48.59
N LEU A 662 14.08 42.84 47.43
CA LEU A 662 15.32 42.14 47.09
C LEU A 662 16.60 43.02 47.19
N PRO A 663 16.65 44.26 46.66
CA PRO A 663 17.80 45.14 46.86
C PRO A 663 17.94 45.63 48.30
N LEU A 664 16.85 45.79 49.06
CA LEU A 664 16.89 46.20 50.48
C LEU A 664 17.36 45.06 51.40
N CYS A 665 17.26 43.81 50.94
CA CYS A 665 17.89 42.67 51.59
C CYS A 665 19.42 42.66 51.38
N ARG A 666 19.96 43.58 50.55
CA ARG A 666 21.39 43.82 50.47
C ARG A 666 21.79 44.51 51.77
#